data_AF-R1ELL3-F1
#
_entry.id   AF-R1ELL3-F1
#
_cell.length_a   1.000
_cell.length_b   1.000
_cell.length_c   1.000
_cell.angle_alpha   90.00
_cell.angle_beta   90.00
_cell.angle_gamma   90.00
#
_symmetry.space_group_name_H-M   'P 1'
#
loop_
_entity.id
_entity.type
_entity.pdbx_description
1 polymer ?
#
loop_
_entity_poly.entity_id
_entity_poly.type
_entity_poly.pdbx_seq_one_letter_code
_entity_poly.pdbx_strand_id
1 'polypeptide(L)'
;MPSRVRYQSTRGGVHGLDFSDILLSAYAPDGGLFVPELSTMPNHIAGLHPGMTLAQVTARVLEPFTGIALADCEEICAAAFLSFNNGLEPALPLVRAGRRLLLETGAGPTLAFKDIGQQVVARLLNHVLGGRGERATIVVETSGDTGPAAIEAVRGCEAVRIFCLYPEGRVSRVQELQMVTVDSPNVFVYRTEGDTDEQAEALKRVFEDAAFMRRHSVCSINSINWARVLVQAGYYLWACQQVSPASDRPVHFVVPTGAFGNAAGGLLAKRLGGAVGRIVCATNSNDVVHRTISRGDMSMRANQQTVSPAMDIQFAYNVERLLYFCSGGDATAVAALMATLEADRAVALPPPLLHAVQDTFVSCAVSDAQTLQTMREVWAADGYALDPHSAIGVHALRTTPRTEPTLWIRYSGGMGLGVHALDHVESVRAACEGGRVVCVLTAHPAKFEEAVAAAGLPAAVCNDPRVAALERKPKKFRRLRDPKAASRQLKLEAWASEGRVSVPPIQTLGQPPLGRFSGDSKGDGQACIKSAYEEGGEVFVAKVASGGGGNNSGLVLVFSQRTFAPLAVLLDGGLLTELRTAAAGALAASLFAPAEPHHIAVIGCGVQARYQLGMLAAVTPCRAVRLWSRRPEQARALAAELDGGPAGWAAEVAPSAEAACRGAGIVLTVTPARSAIVRTAWLRRPVVVLAIGADSAGKQELEAGALIEADLVVVDSRAQCVDKGELQHAVAAGFDPEEARELGECIAEGGWGRGSKPSRPELVVFDSTGVAIQDVKIAELCLAELSRQPAVPSKL
;
A
#
# COMPACT_ATOMS: atom_id res chain seq x y z
N MET A 1 36.82 1.96 36.68
CA MET A 1 35.36 1.92 36.49
C MET A 1 35.11 1.56 35.04
N PRO A 2 34.18 0.64 34.70
CA PRO A 2 33.80 0.46 33.30
C PRO A 2 33.36 1.82 32.74
N SER A 3 33.84 2.16 31.55
CA SER A 3 33.45 3.40 30.87
C SER A 3 31.93 3.42 30.72
N ARG A 4 31.26 4.46 31.24
CA ARG A 4 29.80 4.61 31.11
C ARG A 4 29.43 4.74 29.64
N VAL A 5 28.35 4.07 29.22
CA VAL A 5 27.80 4.19 27.86
C VAL A 5 27.35 5.65 27.66
N ARG A 6 27.78 6.24 26.54
CA ARG A 6 27.35 7.56 26.09
C ARG A 6 26.36 7.42 24.95
N TYR A 7 25.54 8.45 24.76
CA TYR A 7 24.45 8.47 23.80
C TYR A 7 24.58 9.60 22.80
N GLN A 8 24.13 9.32 21.58
CA GLN A 8 24.05 10.27 20.48
C GLN A 8 22.72 10.13 19.72
N SER A 9 22.43 11.13 18.89
CA SER A 9 21.39 11.01 17.86
C SER A 9 21.87 10.11 16.71
N THR A 10 20.94 9.35 16.13
CA THR A 10 21.13 8.64 14.86
C THR A 10 21.51 9.56 13.70
N ARG A 11 21.22 10.87 13.79
CA ARG A 11 21.54 11.89 12.78
C ARG A 11 22.76 12.75 13.14
N GLY A 12 23.37 12.52 14.30
CA GLY A 12 24.67 13.07 14.69
C GLY A 12 24.67 14.50 15.22
N GLY A 13 23.52 15.20 15.25
CA GLY A 13 23.42 16.59 15.71
C GLY A 13 23.62 16.77 17.22
N VAL A 14 23.49 15.71 18.02
CA VAL A 14 23.77 15.70 19.46
C VAL A 14 24.51 14.41 19.84
N HIS A 15 25.51 14.51 20.71
CA HIS A 15 26.36 13.40 21.17
C HIS A 15 26.85 13.64 22.59
N GLY A 16 27.50 12.63 23.18
CA GLY A 16 28.08 12.71 24.51
C GLY A 16 27.02 12.92 25.58
N LEU A 17 25.85 12.30 25.48
CA LEU A 17 24.80 12.37 26.51
C LEU A 17 24.88 11.17 27.47
N ASP A 18 24.40 11.34 28.69
CA ASP A 18 24.17 10.24 29.63
C ASP A 18 22.75 9.67 29.50
N PHE A 19 22.52 8.48 30.05
CA PHE A 19 21.19 7.83 29.99
C PHE A 19 20.07 8.72 30.54
N SER A 20 20.32 9.47 31.61
CA SER A 20 19.30 10.33 32.19
C SER A 20 18.87 11.47 31.27
N ASP A 21 19.76 11.95 30.39
CA ASP A 21 19.46 13.03 29.46
C ASP A 21 18.49 12.54 28.37
N ILE A 22 18.65 11.28 27.95
CA ILE A 22 17.83 10.68 26.90
C ILE A 22 16.57 10.00 27.43
N LEU A 23 16.54 9.63 28.72
CA LEU A 23 15.41 8.89 29.32
C LEU A 23 14.09 9.68 29.24
N LEU A 24 14.17 11.00 29.44
CA LEU A 24 13.02 11.92 29.39
C LEU A 24 12.71 12.40 27.97
N SER A 25 13.60 12.15 27.03
CA SER A 25 13.52 12.72 25.69
C SER A 25 12.78 11.78 24.72
N ALA A 26 11.97 12.35 23.84
CA ALA A 26 11.25 11.62 22.79
C ALA A 26 12.17 11.44 21.56
N TYR A 27 12.28 12.48 20.75
CA TYR A 27 13.25 12.61 19.65
C TYR A 27 14.46 13.43 20.11
N ALA A 28 15.59 13.24 19.45
CA ALA A 28 16.71 14.15 19.56
C ALA A 28 16.36 15.52 18.92
N PRO A 29 17.00 16.62 19.33
CA PRO A 29 16.74 17.96 18.78
C PRO A 29 16.89 18.09 17.26
N ASP A 30 17.64 17.19 16.61
CA ASP A 30 17.85 17.12 15.16
C ASP A 30 16.81 16.22 14.44
N GLY A 31 15.76 15.78 15.15
CA GLY A 31 14.73 14.89 14.64
C GLY A 31 15.11 13.40 14.65
N GLY A 32 16.34 13.05 15.01
CA GLY A 32 16.80 11.67 15.10
C GLY A 32 16.32 10.94 16.36
N LEU A 33 16.72 9.67 16.47
CA LEU A 33 16.48 8.84 17.64
C LEU A 33 17.75 8.67 18.47
N PHE A 34 17.62 8.55 19.80
CA PHE A 34 18.76 8.24 20.64
C PHE A 34 19.23 6.79 20.49
N VAL A 35 20.53 6.61 20.41
CA VAL A 35 21.29 5.36 20.32
C VAL A 35 22.61 5.49 21.10
N PRO A 36 23.20 4.38 21.59
CA PRO A 36 24.51 4.42 22.23
C PRO A 36 25.58 4.75 21.19
N GLU A 37 26.58 5.53 21.59
CA GLU A 37 27.81 5.68 20.82
C GLU A 37 28.51 4.31 20.76
N LEU A 38 28.72 3.80 19.55
CA LEU A 38 29.25 2.44 19.35
C LEU A 38 30.61 2.22 20.03
N SER A 39 31.42 3.28 20.17
CA SER A 39 32.72 3.26 20.86
C SER A 39 32.61 3.00 22.37
N THR A 40 31.45 3.26 22.98
CA THR A 40 31.20 3.09 24.42
C THR A 40 30.31 1.90 24.73
N MET A 41 29.67 1.33 23.72
CA MET A 41 28.71 0.23 23.86
C MET A 41 29.45 -1.09 24.18
N PRO A 42 29.01 -1.87 25.19
CA PRO A 42 29.57 -3.19 25.43
C PRO A 42 29.29 -4.14 24.25
N ASN A 43 30.24 -5.01 23.94
CA ASN A 43 30.08 -6.05 22.91
C ASN A 43 29.51 -7.37 23.46
N HIS A 44 29.42 -7.51 24.79
CA HIS A 44 28.75 -8.61 25.48
C HIS A 44 28.24 -8.17 26.85
N ILE A 45 27.23 -8.85 27.38
CA ILE A 45 26.73 -8.63 28.75
C ILE A 45 27.36 -9.66 29.70
N ALA A 46 28.09 -9.18 30.70
CA ALA A 46 28.78 -10.02 31.66
C ALA A 46 27.84 -10.68 32.68
N GLY A 47 28.19 -11.89 33.12
CA GLY A 47 27.48 -12.61 34.20
C GLY A 47 26.18 -13.29 33.78
N LEU A 48 25.84 -13.30 32.49
CA LEU A 48 24.73 -14.07 31.94
C LEU A 48 25.04 -15.58 32.00
N HIS A 49 24.14 -16.35 32.61
CA HIS A 49 24.21 -17.82 32.66
C HIS A 49 22.80 -18.44 32.60
N PRO A 50 22.68 -19.72 32.17
CA PRO A 50 21.39 -20.41 32.17
C PRO A 50 20.74 -20.47 33.57
N GLY A 51 19.40 -20.40 33.62
CA GLY A 51 18.63 -20.45 34.86
C GLY A 51 18.32 -19.08 35.48
N MET A 52 18.85 -17.99 34.93
CA MET A 52 18.48 -16.64 35.32
C MET A 52 17.02 -16.34 34.95
N THR A 53 16.33 -15.61 35.82
CA THR A 53 15.00 -15.06 35.53
C THR A 53 15.09 -13.93 34.50
N LEU A 54 13.97 -13.62 33.84
CA LEU A 54 13.90 -12.48 32.92
C LEU A 54 14.30 -11.17 33.61
N ALA A 55 13.88 -10.98 34.87
CA ALA A 55 14.22 -9.81 35.65
C ALA A 55 15.74 -9.63 35.80
N GLN A 56 16.44 -10.69 36.17
CA GLN A 56 17.89 -10.65 36.37
C GLN A 56 18.65 -10.45 35.05
N VAL A 57 18.22 -11.08 33.95
CA VAL A 57 18.84 -10.88 32.63
C VAL A 57 18.64 -9.42 32.17
N THR A 58 17.42 -8.90 32.26
CA THR A 58 17.12 -7.51 31.88
C THR A 58 17.89 -6.53 32.76
N ALA A 59 18.01 -6.76 34.07
CA ALA A 59 18.79 -5.91 34.96
C ALA A 59 20.27 -5.81 34.56
N ARG A 60 20.88 -6.94 34.18
CA ARG A 60 22.27 -6.97 33.67
C ARG A 60 22.43 -6.27 32.32
N VAL A 61 21.39 -6.23 31.50
CA VAL A 61 21.38 -5.40 30.28
C VAL A 61 21.28 -3.92 30.67
N LEU A 62 20.46 -3.55 31.65
CA LEU A 62 20.25 -2.16 32.02
C LEU A 62 21.44 -1.52 32.71
N GLU A 63 22.12 -2.21 33.64
CA GLU A 63 23.21 -1.63 34.44
C GLU A 63 24.26 -0.85 33.61
N PRO A 64 24.95 -1.46 32.61
CA PRO A 64 26.00 -0.75 31.87
C PRO A 64 25.46 0.41 31.01
N PHE A 65 24.21 0.32 30.56
CA PHE A 65 23.58 1.34 29.72
C PHE A 65 22.97 2.49 30.50
N THR A 66 22.51 2.25 31.72
CA THR A 66 21.80 3.24 32.55
C THR A 66 22.71 3.90 33.57
N GLY A 67 23.78 3.22 33.99
CA GLY A 67 24.63 3.64 35.11
C GLY A 67 23.95 3.50 36.49
N ILE A 68 22.75 2.91 36.54
CA ILE A 68 22.04 2.55 37.77
C ILE A 68 22.65 1.25 38.32
N ALA A 69 22.80 1.16 39.65
CA ALA A 69 23.39 -0.02 40.28
C ALA A 69 22.60 -1.29 39.94
N LEU A 70 23.29 -2.43 39.77
CA LEU A 70 22.63 -3.69 39.42
C LEU A 70 21.49 -4.05 40.37
N ALA A 71 21.68 -3.86 41.68
CA ALA A 71 20.67 -4.17 42.69
C ALA A 71 19.37 -3.39 42.47
N ASP A 72 19.47 -2.09 42.15
CA ASP A 72 18.31 -1.24 41.85
C ASP A 72 17.66 -1.67 40.53
N CYS A 73 18.47 -2.00 39.51
CA CYS A 73 17.97 -2.54 38.25
C CYS A 73 17.21 -3.86 38.46
N GLU A 74 17.70 -4.75 39.32
CA GLU A 74 17.06 -6.03 39.66
C GLU A 74 15.72 -5.81 40.39
N GLU A 75 15.67 -4.90 41.37
CA GLU A 75 14.43 -4.55 42.07
C GLU A 75 13.38 -3.98 41.09
N ILE A 76 13.79 -3.04 40.24
CA ILE A 76 12.94 -2.42 39.23
C ILE A 76 12.37 -3.48 38.27
N CYS A 77 13.23 -4.38 37.77
CA CYS A 77 12.81 -5.41 36.82
C CYS A 77 11.93 -6.48 37.48
N ALA A 78 12.25 -6.90 38.71
CA ALA A 78 11.42 -7.86 39.45
C ALA A 78 10.02 -7.29 39.71
N ALA A 79 9.93 -6.03 40.14
CA ALA A 79 8.66 -5.35 40.35
C ALA A 79 7.87 -5.13 39.03
N ALA A 80 8.56 -4.96 37.90
CA ALA A 80 7.93 -4.82 36.59
C ALA A 80 7.34 -6.13 36.07
N PHE A 81 8.04 -7.25 36.28
CA PHE A 81 7.63 -8.56 35.75
C PHE A 81 6.74 -9.37 36.69
N LEU A 82 6.53 -8.94 37.93
CA LEU A 82 5.65 -9.61 38.91
C LEU A 82 4.20 -9.79 38.40
N SER A 83 3.69 -8.88 37.58
CA SER A 83 2.32 -8.95 37.04
C SER A 83 2.19 -9.80 35.78
N PHE A 84 3.29 -10.36 35.27
CA PHE A 84 3.29 -11.21 34.10
C PHE A 84 2.93 -12.63 34.46
N ASN A 85 2.28 -13.32 33.53
CA ASN A 85 1.92 -14.73 33.67
C ASN A 85 1.18 -15.03 34.99
N ASN A 86 0.34 -14.10 35.44
CA ASN A 86 -0.37 -14.16 36.72
C ASN A 86 0.56 -14.39 37.93
N GLY A 87 1.78 -13.86 37.88
CA GLY A 87 2.79 -13.99 38.93
C GLY A 87 3.58 -15.30 38.90
N LEU A 88 3.44 -16.11 37.85
CA LEU A 88 4.17 -17.38 37.69
C LEU A 88 5.47 -17.21 36.89
N GLU A 89 6.48 -17.99 37.24
CA GLU A 89 7.72 -18.11 36.46
C GLU A 89 7.64 -19.29 35.46
N PRO A 90 8.20 -19.16 34.23
CA PRO A 90 8.81 -17.96 33.70
C PRO A 90 7.78 -16.85 33.42
N ALA A 91 8.17 -15.58 33.65
CA ALA A 91 7.32 -14.42 33.34
C ALA A 91 6.80 -14.40 31.89
N LEU A 92 7.57 -14.95 30.93
CA LEU A 92 7.16 -15.12 29.53
C LEU A 92 7.12 -16.62 29.21
N PRO A 93 5.94 -17.25 29.14
CA PRO A 93 5.82 -18.67 28.81
C PRO A 93 6.44 -19.01 27.45
N LEU A 94 7.21 -20.09 27.42
CA LEU A 94 7.72 -20.70 26.19
C LEU A 94 6.95 -22.00 25.94
N VAL A 95 6.05 -21.98 24.98
CA VAL A 95 5.09 -23.05 24.72
C VAL A 95 5.35 -23.73 23.38
N ARG A 96 4.84 -24.96 23.25
CA ARG A 96 4.96 -25.74 22.01
C ARG A 96 3.57 -26.01 21.43
N ALA A 97 3.36 -25.58 20.20
CA ALA A 97 2.17 -25.92 19.41
C ALA A 97 2.61 -26.68 18.16
N GLY A 98 2.38 -28.00 18.18
CA GLY A 98 2.91 -28.92 17.17
C GLY A 98 4.44 -28.90 17.13
N ARG A 99 5.01 -28.50 15.99
CA ARG A 99 6.47 -28.37 15.80
C ARG A 99 7.01 -26.97 16.12
N ARG A 100 6.13 -26.03 16.47
CA ARG A 100 6.46 -24.61 16.65
C ARG A 100 6.81 -24.33 18.10
N LEU A 101 7.83 -23.52 18.31
CA LEU A 101 8.20 -23.00 19.62
C LEU A 101 7.75 -21.55 19.70
N LEU A 102 6.82 -21.26 20.60
CA LEU A 102 6.13 -19.98 20.70
C LEU A 102 6.48 -19.30 22.02
N LEU A 103 6.86 -18.02 21.97
CA LEU A 103 7.17 -17.22 23.15
C LEU A 103 6.03 -16.23 23.42
N GLU A 104 5.31 -16.44 24.51
CA GLU A 104 4.15 -15.64 24.91
C GLU A 104 4.58 -14.31 25.52
N THR A 105 4.89 -13.33 24.66
CA THR A 105 5.26 -11.98 25.11
C THR A 105 4.07 -11.13 25.55
N GLY A 106 2.85 -11.54 25.19
CA GLY A 106 1.60 -10.95 25.66
C GLY A 106 1.15 -11.34 27.08
N ALA A 107 2.00 -12.00 27.88
CA ALA A 107 1.63 -12.50 29.21
C ALA A 107 1.49 -11.41 30.31
N GLY A 108 1.77 -10.14 29.97
CA GLY A 108 1.68 -9.01 30.88
C GLY A 108 0.26 -8.59 31.27
N PRO A 109 0.12 -7.56 32.12
CA PRO A 109 -1.15 -7.12 32.68
C PRO A 109 -2.14 -6.58 31.64
N THR A 110 -1.66 -6.12 30.48
CA THR A 110 -2.51 -5.57 29.41
C THR A 110 -2.61 -6.49 28.20
N LEU A 111 -2.15 -7.73 28.34
CA LEU A 111 -2.27 -8.78 27.34
C LEU A 111 -1.50 -8.51 26.04
N ALA A 112 -0.43 -7.70 26.09
CA ALA A 112 0.35 -7.31 24.91
C ALA A 112 1.83 -7.15 25.25
N PHE A 113 2.72 -7.46 24.30
CA PHE A 113 4.17 -7.41 24.47
C PHE A 113 4.72 -6.03 24.86
N LYS A 114 3.94 -4.96 24.64
CA LYS A 114 4.32 -3.59 24.99
C LYS A 114 4.54 -3.45 26.50
N ASP A 115 3.87 -4.27 27.31
CA ASP A 115 4.04 -4.37 28.75
C ASP A 115 5.52 -4.58 29.12
N ILE A 116 6.25 -5.44 28.39
CA ILE A 116 7.64 -5.81 28.71
C ILE A 116 8.51 -4.56 28.86
N GLY A 117 8.45 -3.68 27.86
CA GLY A 117 9.21 -2.44 27.87
C GLY A 117 8.61 -1.39 28.79
N GLN A 118 7.29 -1.16 28.72
CA GLN A 118 6.68 -0.02 29.41
C GLN A 118 6.68 -0.17 30.93
N GLN A 119 6.45 -1.38 31.46
CA GLN A 119 6.46 -1.64 32.90
C GLN A 119 7.82 -1.31 33.53
N VAL A 120 8.92 -1.65 32.84
CA VAL A 120 10.28 -1.34 33.31
C VAL A 120 10.60 0.15 33.12
N VAL A 121 10.28 0.73 31.95
CA VAL A 121 10.59 2.14 31.64
C VAL A 121 9.88 3.11 32.58
N ALA A 122 8.60 2.87 32.91
CA ALA A 122 7.88 3.72 33.86
C ALA A 122 8.51 3.69 35.26
N ARG A 123 9.00 2.53 35.71
CA ARG A 123 9.71 2.38 36.99
C ARG A 123 11.10 3.01 36.96
N LEU A 124 11.84 2.89 35.85
CA LEU A 124 13.11 3.61 35.65
C LEU A 124 12.90 5.13 35.74
N LEU A 125 11.87 5.65 35.05
CA LEU A 125 11.48 7.06 35.14
C LEU A 125 11.15 7.44 36.58
N ASN A 126 10.33 6.64 37.27
CA ASN A 126 9.94 6.92 38.64
C ASN A 126 11.13 6.93 39.61
N HIS A 127 12.07 5.98 39.44
CA HIS A 127 13.30 5.91 40.24
C HIS A 127 14.21 7.12 39.99
N VAL A 128 14.52 7.42 38.73
CA VAL A 128 15.43 8.51 38.36
C VAL A 128 14.85 9.88 38.73
N LEU A 129 13.58 10.13 38.42
CA LEU A 129 12.92 11.40 38.74
C LEU A 129 12.67 11.55 40.24
N GLY A 130 12.24 10.48 40.91
CA GLY A 130 12.03 10.45 42.35
C GLY A 130 13.31 10.77 43.13
N GLY A 131 14.44 10.19 42.74
CA GLY A 131 15.75 10.48 43.33
C GLY A 131 16.21 11.94 43.14
N ARG A 132 15.65 12.66 42.17
CA ARG A 132 15.92 14.08 41.91
C ARG A 132 14.86 15.02 42.49
N GLY A 133 13.76 14.49 43.03
CA GLY A 133 12.58 15.29 43.41
C GLY A 133 11.88 15.94 42.20
N GLU A 134 12.08 15.40 41.00
CA GLU A 134 11.51 15.89 39.74
C GLU A 134 10.23 15.15 39.38
N ARG A 135 9.46 15.72 38.44
CA ARG A 135 8.25 15.09 37.89
C ARG A 135 8.19 15.21 36.38
N ALA A 136 7.59 14.22 35.73
CA ALA A 136 7.37 14.22 34.29
C ALA A 136 5.90 14.01 33.91
N THR A 137 5.53 14.55 32.76
CA THR A 137 4.20 14.41 32.15
C THR A 137 4.33 13.58 30.89
N ILE A 138 3.80 12.36 30.90
CA ILE A 138 3.71 11.53 29.71
C ILE A 138 2.46 11.94 28.93
N VAL A 139 2.60 12.12 27.62
CA VAL A 139 1.46 12.23 26.70
C VAL A 139 1.53 11.09 25.69
N VAL A 140 0.45 10.31 25.59
CA VAL A 140 0.33 9.16 24.70
C VAL A 140 -0.91 9.32 23.85
N GLU A 141 -0.74 9.21 22.53
CA GLU A 141 -1.81 8.95 21.58
C GLU A 141 -1.78 7.45 21.21
N THR A 142 -2.95 6.85 20.99
CA THR A 142 -3.02 5.43 20.72
C THR A 142 -4.22 5.00 19.85
N SER A 143 -3.94 4.12 18.91
CA SER A 143 -4.90 3.33 18.14
C SER A 143 -5.00 1.86 18.57
N GLY A 144 -4.34 1.47 19.67
CA GLY A 144 -4.23 0.06 20.06
C GLY A 144 -3.59 -0.16 21.42
N ASP A 145 -2.65 -1.11 21.55
CA ASP A 145 -2.17 -1.55 22.87
C ASP A 145 -1.22 -0.57 23.58
N THR A 146 -0.70 0.45 22.90
CA THR A 146 0.29 1.36 23.50
C THR A 146 -0.29 2.14 24.68
N GLY A 147 -1.54 2.60 24.56
CA GLY A 147 -2.26 3.30 25.64
C GLY A 147 -2.47 2.45 26.88
N PRO A 148 -3.15 1.29 26.79
CA PRO A 148 -3.32 0.36 27.90
C PRO A 148 -2.02 0.08 28.66
N ALA A 149 -0.97 -0.33 27.94
CA ALA A 149 0.30 -0.72 28.55
C ALA A 149 1.05 0.49 29.15
N ALA A 150 0.94 1.68 28.56
CA ALA A 150 1.47 2.93 29.12
C ALA A 150 0.75 3.32 30.42
N ILE A 151 -0.59 3.27 30.44
CA ILE A 151 -1.39 3.62 31.61
C ILE A 151 -1.09 2.66 32.76
N GLU A 152 -1.12 1.35 32.49
CA GLU A 152 -0.88 0.35 33.54
C GLU A 152 0.55 0.41 34.07
N ALA A 153 1.53 0.77 33.24
CA ALA A 153 2.91 0.95 33.68
C ALA A 153 3.12 2.18 34.57
N VAL A 154 2.41 3.28 34.29
CA VAL A 154 2.52 4.54 35.04
C VAL A 154 1.65 4.53 36.29
N ARG A 155 0.65 3.65 36.36
CA ARG A 155 -0.23 3.51 37.52
C ARG A 155 0.59 3.35 38.81
N GLY A 156 0.35 4.25 39.77
CA GLY A 156 1.03 4.24 41.06
C GLY A 156 2.44 4.86 41.08
N CYS A 157 2.98 5.32 39.93
CA CYS A 157 4.22 6.11 39.93
C CYS A 157 3.96 7.52 40.47
N GLU A 158 4.71 7.96 41.47
CA GLU A 158 4.54 9.27 42.10
C GLU A 158 5.20 10.40 41.31
N ALA A 159 6.31 10.10 40.63
CA ALA A 159 7.07 11.09 39.88
C ALA A 159 6.54 11.30 38.45
N VAL A 160 5.55 10.52 38.02
CA VAL A 160 5.06 10.53 36.63
C VAL A 160 3.54 10.55 36.59
N ARG A 161 3.00 11.35 35.68
CA ARG A 161 1.57 11.35 35.32
C ARG A 161 1.40 11.12 33.82
N ILE A 162 0.28 10.56 33.40
CA ILE A 162 0.00 10.25 32.01
C ILE A 162 -1.31 10.88 31.53
N PHE A 163 -1.25 11.48 30.35
CA PHE A 163 -2.39 11.92 29.55
C PHE A 163 -2.47 11.01 28.33
N CYS A 164 -3.48 10.14 28.29
CA CYS A 164 -3.67 9.20 27.19
C CYS A 164 -4.89 9.61 26.35
N LEU A 165 -4.69 9.79 25.04
CA LEU A 165 -5.71 10.14 24.06
C LEU A 165 -5.97 8.94 23.14
N TYR A 166 -7.23 8.66 22.86
CA TYR A 166 -7.62 7.66 21.86
C TYR A 166 -8.89 8.09 21.09
N PRO A 167 -8.98 7.79 19.77
CA PRO A 167 -10.18 8.07 18.99
C PRO A 167 -11.35 7.16 19.38
N GLU A 168 -12.55 7.73 19.52
CA GLU A 168 -13.78 6.97 19.74
C GLU A 168 -14.01 5.97 18.60
N GLY A 169 -14.29 4.71 18.95
CA GLY A 169 -14.60 3.65 17.97
C GLY A 169 -13.41 3.12 17.17
N ARG A 170 -12.18 3.53 17.47
CA ARG A 170 -10.96 3.10 16.76
C ARG A 170 -10.02 2.21 17.57
N VAL A 171 -10.38 1.90 18.81
CA VAL A 171 -9.70 0.92 19.67
C VAL A 171 -10.67 -0.22 20.01
N SER A 172 -10.16 -1.43 20.23
CA SER A 172 -11.02 -2.55 20.59
C SER A 172 -11.67 -2.34 21.96
N ARG A 173 -12.81 -3.00 22.19
CA ARG A 173 -13.53 -2.99 23.48
C ARG A 173 -12.61 -3.28 24.66
N VAL A 174 -11.76 -4.30 24.55
CA VAL A 174 -10.83 -4.68 25.63
C VAL A 174 -9.76 -3.61 25.85
N GLN A 175 -9.21 -3.05 24.77
CA GLN A 175 -8.23 -1.96 24.86
C GLN A 175 -8.84 -0.72 25.52
N GLU A 176 -10.07 -0.36 25.16
CA GLU A 176 -10.79 0.74 25.79
C GLU A 176 -11.01 0.50 27.29
N LEU A 177 -11.52 -0.69 27.67
CA LEU A 177 -11.72 -1.06 29.06
C LEU A 177 -10.42 -0.98 29.88
N GLN A 178 -9.29 -1.44 29.32
CA GLN A 178 -7.98 -1.36 29.97
C GLN A 178 -7.53 0.09 30.22
N MET A 179 -8.00 1.07 29.44
CA MET A 179 -7.70 2.48 29.66
C MET A 179 -8.68 3.12 30.63
N VAL A 180 -9.99 2.99 30.36
CA VAL A 180 -11.01 3.78 31.07
C VAL A 180 -11.34 3.24 32.47
N THR A 181 -10.91 2.03 32.83
CA THR A 181 -11.23 1.45 34.15
C THR A 181 -10.10 1.58 35.18
N VAL A 182 -8.99 2.22 34.80
CA VAL A 182 -7.87 2.46 35.70
C VAL A 182 -8.19 3.64 36.62
N ASP A 183 -8.34 3.33 37.91
CA ASP A 183 -8.52 4.35 38.94
C ASP A 183 -7.19 4.66 39.61
N SER A 184 -6.51 5.71 39.11
CA SER A 184 -5.27 6.23 39.66
C SER A 184 -5.24 7.75 39.51
N PRO A 185 -4.79 8.51 40.52
CA PRO A 185 -4.81 9.98 40.48
C PRO A 185 -3.84 10.58 39.46
N ASN A 186 -2.83 9.81 39.03
CA ASN A 186 -1.83 10.23 38.04
C ASN A 186 -2.18 9.80 36.59
N VAL A 187 -3.37 9.23 36.37
CA VAL A 187 -3.84 8.77 35.05
C VAL A 187 -5.01 9.63 34.57
N PHE A 188 -4.85 10.22 33.38
CA PHE A 188 -5.87 11.05 32.73
C PHE A 188 -6.15 10.51 31.33
N VAL A 189 -7.37 10.01 31.12
CA VAL A 189 -7.78 9.40 29.84
C VAL A 189 -8.75 10.33 29.10
N TYR A 190 -8.46 10.59 27.83
CA TYR A 190 -9.22 11.44 26.93
C TYR A 190 -9.67 10.66 25.70
N ARG A 191 -10.97 10.65 25.47
CA ARG A 191 -11.58 10.17 24.24
C ARG A 191 -11.76 11.35 23.28
N THR A 192 -11.29 11.20 22.06
CA THR A 192 -11.32 12.23 21.00
C THR A 192 -12.24 11.82 19.86
N GLU A 193 -12.77 12.82 19.14
CA GLU A 193 -13.37 12.64 17.81
C GLU A 193 -12.24 12.67 16.75
N GLY A 194 -12.44 12.07 15.57
CA GLY A 194 -11.42 12.01 14.49
C GLY A 194 -10.67 10.69 14.39
N ASP A 195 -9.55 10.67 13.68
CA ASP A 195 -8.68 9.50 13.51
C ASP A 195 -7.31 9.64 14.22
N THR A 196 -6.49 8.60 14.13
CA THR A 196 -5.16 8.50 14.75
C THR A 196 -4.17 9.48 14.11
N ASP A 197 -4.26 9.75 12.81
CA ASP A 197 -3.33 10.62 12.10
C ASP A 197 -3.53 12.09 12.51
N GLU A 198 -4.79 12.52 12.67
CA GLU A 198 -5.13 13.86 13.19
C GLU A 198 -4.61 14.08 14.61
N GLN A 199 -4.68 13.05 15.47
CA GLN A 199 -4.19 13.11 16.84
C GLN A 199 -2.67 13.11 16.90
N ALA A 200 -2.02 12.30 16.05
CA ALA A 200 -0.57 12.28 15.93
C ALA A 200 -0.03 13.65 15.50
N GLU A 201 -0.70 14.33 14.56
CA GLU A 201 -0.35 15.69 14.13
C GLU A 201 -0.54 16.73 15.25
N ALA A 202 -1.62 16.63 16.03
CA ALA A 202 -1.84 17.50 17.18
C ALA A 202 -0.76 17.29 18.26
N LEU A 203 -0.40 16.03 18.54
CA LEU A 203 0.63 15.67 19.50
C LEU A 203 2.02 16.10 19.02
N LYS A 204 2.29 16.01 17.71
CA LYS A 204 3.53 16.51 17.09
C LYS A 204 3.73 18.00 17.38
N ARG A 205 2.68 18.82 17.27
CA ARG A 205 2.75 20.26 17.61
C ARG A 205 3.07 20.51 19.08
N VAL A 206 2.60 19.66 19.98
CA VAL A 206 2.98 19.72 21.41
C VAL A 206 4.47 19.42 21.58
N PHE A 207 4.99 18.41 20.86
CA PHE A 207 6.41 18.06 20.90
C PHE A 207 7.32 19.11 20.24
N GLU A 208 6.83 19.84 19.23
CA GLU A 208 7.55 20.94 18.56
C GLU A 208 7.59 22.23 19.42
N ASP A 209 6.64 22.44 20.33
CA ASP A 209 6.66 23.58 21.27
C ASP A 209 7.64 23.32 22.43
N ALA A 210 8.91 23.62 22.18
CA ALA A 210 9.98 23.46 23.15
C ALA A 210 9.73 24.22 24.48
N ALA A 211 8.98 25.34 24.46
CA ALA A 211 8.65 26.08 25.66
C ALA A 211 7.60 25.34 26.49
N PHE A 212 6.56 24.80 25.85
CA PHE A 212 5.55 23.96 26.48
C PHE A 212 6.15 22.67 27.05
N MET A 213 6.98 21.98 26.25
CA MET A 213 7.67 20.76 26.63
C MET A 213 8.51 20.95 27.90
N ARG A 214 9.32 22.03 27.96
CA ARG A 214 10.10 22.39 29.15
C ARG A 214 9.23 22.77 30.34
N ARG A 215 8.20 23.60 30.13
CA ARG A 215 7.32 24.08 31.21
C ARG A 215 6.57 22.94 31.91
N HIS A 216 6.20 21.90 31.17
CA HIS A 216 5.38 20.80 31.68
C HIS A 216 6.15 19.48 31.86
N SER A 217 7.47 19.50 31.65
CA SER A 217 8.36 18.33 31.71
C SER A 217 7.78 17.15 30.92
N VAL A 218 7.37 17.42 29.68
CA VAL A 218 6.68 16.42 28.85
C VAL A 218 7.69 15.40 28.34
N CYS A 219 7.38 14.12 28.47
CA CYS A 219 8.20 13.02 27.96
C CYS A 219 7.35 11.97 27.23
N SER A 220 8.01 11.01 26.57
CA SER A 220 7.36 9.89 25.88
C SER A 220 7.91 8.55 26.36
N ILE A 221 7.01 7.57 26.54
CA ILE A 221 7.35 6.16 26.80
C ILE A 221 6.99 5.26 25.63
N ASN A 222 6.81 5.84 24.44
CA ASN A 222 6.57 5.09 23.20
C ASN A 222 7.85 4.36 22.76
N SER A 223 7.76 3.55 21.70
CA SER A 223 8.92 2.77 21.18
C SER A 223 10.06 3.61 20.60
N ILE A 224 9.92 4.94 20.56
CA ILE A 224 11.02 5.87 20.32
C ILE A 224 11.95 5.98 21.53
N ASN A 225 11.46 5.74 22.76
CA ASN A 225 12.30 5.79 23.96
C ASN A 225 13.32 4.64 23.94
N TRP A 226 14.61 4.97 24.03
CA TRP A 226 15.71 4.01 23.93
C TRP A 226 15.63 2.91 25.01
N ALA A 227 15.16 3.24 26.22
CA ALA A 227 15.05 2.29 27.31
C ALA A 227 14.11 1.13 26.97
N ARG A 228 13.11 1.34 26.10
CA ARG A 228 12.26 0.23 25.61
C ARG A 228 13.03 -0.78 24.77
N VAL A 229 13.98 -0.32 23.96
CA VAL A 229 14.83 -1.19 23.12
C VAL A 229 15.80 -1.98 24.00
N LEU A 230 16.38 -1.36 25.03
CA LEU A 230 17.22 -2.03 26.03
C LEU A 230 16.49 -3.18 26.72
N VAL A 231 15.29 -2.91 27.24
CA VAL A 231 14.49 -3.91 27.94
C VAL A 231 14.08 -5.04 26.99
N GLN A 232 13.77 -4.71 25.74
CA GLN A 232 13.47 -5.72 24.72
C GLN A 232 14.68 -6.61 24.43
N ALA A 233 15.90 -6.07 24.35
CA ALA A 233 17.10 -6.89 24.20
C ALA A 233 17.29 -7.89 25.35
N GLY A 234 16.91 -7.52 26.58
CA GLY A 234 16.91 -8.40 27.74
C GLY A 234 16.11 -9.69 27.53
N TYR A 235 14.88 -9.59 27.00
CA TYR A 235 14.08 -10.81 26.79
C TYR A 235 14.61 -11.69 25.66
N TYR A 236 15.25 -11.12 24.62
CA TYR A 236 15.90 -11.91 23.57
C TYR A 236 17.08 -12.71 24.14
N LEU A 237 17.92 -12.07 24.97
CA LEU A 237 19.04 -12.74 25.64
C LEU A 237 18.53 -13.84 26.58
N TRP A 238 17.49 -13.55 27.36
CA TRP A 238 16.84 -14.54 28.22
C TRP A 238 16.26 -15.70 27.40
N ALA A 239 15.53 -15.43 26.32
CA ALA A 239 14.98 -16.46 25.45
C ALA A 239 16.07 -17.34 24.82
N CYS A 240 17.20 -16.75 24.42
CA CYS A 240 18.37 -17.52 23.97
C CYS A 240 18.87 -18.49 25.03
N GLN A 241 18.95 -18.09 26.30
CA GLN A 241 19.36 -18.98 27.40
C GLN A 241 18.35 -20.11 27.67
N GLN A 242 17.05 -19.83 27.51
CA GLN A 242 16.02 -20.85 27.69
C GLN A 242 16.00 -21.88 26.55
N VAL A 243 16.23 -21.42 25.32
CA VAL A 243 16.11 -22.23 24.10
C VAL A 243 17.41 -22.92 23.74
N SER A 244 18.54 -22.27 24.02
CA SER A 244 19.89 -22.72 23.69
C SER A 244 20.84 -22.50 24.88
N PRO A 245 20.67 -23.22 26.01
CA PRO A 245 21.47 -22.99 27.22
C PRO A 245 22.98 -23.15 27.02
N ALA A 246 23.39 -24.08 26.14
CA ALA A 246 24.79 -24.33 25.80
C ALA A 246 25.34 -23.36 24.75
N SER A 247 24.50 -22.47 24.19
CA SER A 247 24.81 -21.61 23.05
C SER A 247 25.42 -22.37 21.86
N ASP A 248 25.07 -23.65 21.72
CA ASP A 248 25.60 -24.57 20.71
C ASP A 248 25.02 -24.28 19.32
N ARG A 249 23.83 -23.69 19.27
CA ARG A 249 23.13 -23.29 18.07
C ARG A 249 22.54 -21.89 18.20
N PRO A 250 22.53 -21.09 17.13
CA PRO A 250 21.85 -19.81 17.13
C PRO A 250 20.34 -20.00 17.30
N VAL A 251 19.70 -19.00 17.92
CA VAL A 251 18.25 -18.89 18.05
C VAL A 251 17.76 -17.83 17.07
N HIS A 252 17.00 -18.25 16.08
CA HIS A 252 16.33 -17.37 15.12
C HIS A 252 14.97 -16.96 15.70
N PHE A 253 14.58 -15.71 15.46
CA PHE A 253 13.33 -15.16 15.97
C PHE A 253 12.43 -14.74 14.83
N VAL A 254 11.15 -15.09 14.93
CA VAL A 254 10.10 -14.61 14.04
C VAL A 254 9.24 -13.61 14.80
N VAL A 255 9.17 -12.38 14.27
CA VAL A 255 8.68 -11.22 15.00
C VAL A 255 7.61 -10.51 14.16
N PRO A 256 6.34 -10.53 14.59
CA PRO A 256 5.33 -9.63 14.04
C PRO A 256 5.79 -8.18 14.20
N THR A 257 5.96 -7.48 13.09
CA THR A 257 6.71 -6.21 13.05
C THR A 257 5.88 -5.09 12.42
N GLY A 258 5.62 -4.05 13.21
CA GLY A 258 5.14 -2.74 12.75
C GLY A 258 6.26 -1.69 12.83
N ALA A 259 6.32 -0.94 13.93
CA ALA A 259 7.27 0.16 14.13
C ALA A 259 8.75 -0.23 14.32
N PHE A 260 9.11 -1.50 14.12
CA PHE A 260 10.47 -2.05 14.23
C PHE A 260 11.13 -2.06 15.63
N GLY A 261 10.50 -1.54 16.69
CA GLY A 261 11.12 -1.47 18.02
C GLY A 261 11.50 -2.83 18.61
N ASN A 262 10.61 -3.81 18.50
CA ASN A 262 10.86 -5.18 18.97
C ASN A 262 12.07 -5.81 18.24
N ALA A 263 12.07 -5.75 16.91
CA ALA A 263 13.16 -6.23 16.07
C ALA A 263 14.49 -5.51 16.35
N ALA A 264 14.45 -4.21 16.66
CA ALA A 264 15.63 -3.46 17.09
C ALA A 264 16.20 -3.96 18.44
N GLY A 265 15.34 -4.40 19.36
CA GLY A 265 15.77 -5.09 20.60
C GLY A 265 16.51 -6.40 20.30
N GLY A 266 16.03 -7.19 19.34
CA GLY A 266 16.71 -8.40 18.88
C GLY A 266 18.07 -8.13 18.23
N LEU A 267 18.17 -7.08 17.41
CA LEU A 267 19.45 -6.62 16.85
C LEU A 267 20.44 -6.22 17.94
N LEU A 268 19.97 -5.47 18.94
CA LEU A 268 20.78 -5.08 20.07
C LEU A 268 21.26 -6.31 20.85
N ALA A 269 20.38 -7.27 21.15
CA ALA A 269 20.74 -8.52 21.81
C ALA A 269 21.83 -9.30 21.04
N LYS A 270 21.74 -9.34 19.70
CA LYS A 270 22.78 -9.94 18.85
C LYS A 270 24.13 -9.21 18.97
N ARG A 271 24.11 -7.88 18.96
CA ARG A 271 25.32 -7.04 19.13
C ARG A 271 25.92 -7.13 20.54
N LEU A 272 25.09 -7.47 21.53
CA LEU A 272 25.46 -7.75 22.91
C LEU A 272 25.93 -9.19 23.14
N GLY A 273 26.36 -9.89 22.09
CA GLY A 273 26.94 -11.23 22.17
C GLY A 273 25.95 -12.36 22.40
N GLY A 274 24.64 -12.09 22.34
CA GLY A 274 23.63 -13.13 22.41
C GLY A 274 23.71 -14.09 21.23
N ALA A 275 23.36 -15.37 21.45
CA ALA A 275 23.26 -16.39 20.39
C ALA A 275 22.03 -16.17 19.49
N VAL A 276 21.77 -14.93 19.08
CA VAL A 276 20.67 -14.53 18.19
C VAL A 276 21.12 -14.71 16.74
N GLY A 277 20.42 -15.57 16.01
CA GLY A 277 20.67 -15.87 14.60
C GLY A 277 20.09 -14.80 13.66
N ARG A 278 19.18 -15.25 12.78
CA ARG A 278 18.37 -14.38 11.92
C ARG A 278 17.13 -13.88 12.67
N ILE A 279 16.67 -12.68 12.31
CA ILE A 279 15.41 -12.12 12.77
C ILE A 279 14.49 -11.97 11.56
N VAL A 280 13.34 -12.63 11.60
CA VAL A 280 12.34 -12.62 10.54
C VAL A 280 11.26 -11.60 10.90
N CYS A 281 11.22 -10.49 10.18
CA CYS A 281 10.22 -9.44 10.36
C CYS A 281 8.98 -9.76 9.52
N ALA A 282 7.90 -10.18 10.17
CA ALA A 282 6.64 -10.47 9.52
C ALA A 282 5.70 -9.25 9.61
N THR A 283 5.35 -8.64 8.48
CA THR A 283 4.43 -7.49 8.41
C THR A 283 3.06 -7.94 7.92
N ASN A 284 2.04 -7.11 8.15
CA ASN A 284 0.77 -7.24 7.41
C ASN A 284 0.89 -6.55 6.04
N SER A 285 -0.24 -6.19 5.42
CA SER A 285 -0.29 -5.44 4.16
C SER A 285 0.40 -4.07 4.22
N ASN A 286 0.62 -3.49 5.41
CA ASN A 286 1.48 -2.32 5.60
C ASN A 286 2.95 -2.76 5.60
N ASP A 287 3.48 -2.95 4.39
CA ASP A 287 4.69 -3.72 4.11
C ASP A 287 6.00 -2.90 4.07
N VAL A 288 6.04 -1.68 4.61
CA VAL A 288 7.22 -0.80 4.50
C VAL A 288 8.49 -1.46 5.04
N VAL A 289 8.41 -2.17 6.16
CA VAL A 289 9.55 -2.90 6.73
C VAL A 289 9.96 -4.07 5.83
N HIS A 290 8.99 -4.79 5.24
CA HIS A 290 9.27 -5.86 4.31
C HIS A 290 9.99 -5.34 3.06
N ARG A 291 9.51 -4.25 2.45
CA ARG A 291 10.14 -3.63 1.27
C ARG A 291 11.52 -3.05 1.58
N THR A 292 11.70 -2.47 2.76
CA THR A 292 13.00 -1.96 3.23
C THR A 292 14.02 -3.09 3.32
N ILE A 293 13.68 -4.20 4.00
CA ILE A 293 14.61 -5.32 4.19
C ILE A 293 14.84 -6.11 2.90
N SER A 294 13.78 -6.36 2.11
CA SER A 294 13.87 -7.22 0.93
C SER A 294 14.45 -6.50 -0.29
N ARG A 295 14.17 -5.21 -0.47
CA ARG A 295 14.48 -4.45 -1.70
C ARG A 295 15.19 -3.12 -1.46
N GLY A 296 15.38 -2.71 -0.21
CA GLY A 296 15.90 -1.39 0.13
C GLY A 296 14.92 -0.25 -0.10
N ASP A 297 13.64 -0.52 -0.38
CA ASP A 297 12.64 0.51 -0.70
C ASP A 297 11.89 0.97 0.55
N MET A 298 12.12 2.23 0.95
CA MET A 298 11.45 2.90 2.07
C MET A 298 10.35 3.88 1.62
N SER A 299 9.82 3.76 0.40
CA SER A 299 8.73 4.62 -0.06
C SER A 299 7.47 4.48 0.78
N MET A 300 6.87 5.61 1.17
CA MET A 300 5.65 5.67 1.96
C MET A 300 4.43 5.40 1.08
N ARG A 301 3.49 4.59 1.57
CA ARG A 301 2.19 4.36 0.90
C ARG A 301 1.05 4.85 1.79
N ALA A 302 -0.18 4.81 1.27
CA ALA A 302 -1.36 5.00 2.09
C ALA A 302 -1.43 3.89 3.16
N ASN A 303 -1.78 4.27 4.40
CA ASN A 303 -2.00 3.31 5.46
C ASN A 303 -3.28 2.50 5.16
N GLN A 304 -3.21 1.18 5.28
CA GLN A 304 -4.35 0.29 5.09
C GLN A 304 -4.79 -0.23 6.46
N GLN A 305 -6.07 -0.13 6.77
CA GLN A 305 -6.62 -0.77 7.97
C GLN A 305 -6.67 -2.28 7.76
N THR A 306 -6.11 -3.05 8.70
CA THR A 306 -6.10 -4.52 8.61
C THR A 306 -6.62 -5.18 9.90
N VAL A 307 -6.79 -6.51 9.90
CA VAL A 307 -7.18 -7.27 11.12
C VAL A 307 -6.12 -7.25 12.23
N SER A 308 -4.93 -6.71 11.98
CA SER A 308 -3.82 -6.59 12.94
C SER A 308 -3.40 -5.11 13.13
N PRO A 309 -4.28 -4.27 13.70
CA PRO A 309 -4.17 -2.81 13.63
C PRO A 309 -2.94 -2.23 14.35
N ALA A 310 -2.34 -2.95 15.30
CA ALA A 310 -1.11 -2.48 15.95
C ALA A 310 0.13 -2.53 15.03
N MET A 311 0.00 -3.12 13.84
CA MET A 311 1.03 -3.19 12.79
C MET A 311 0.72 -2.31 11.58
N ASP A 312 -0.39 -1.57 11.58
CA ASP A 312 -0.81 -0.65 10.50
C ASP A 312 0.06 0.62 10.49
N ILE A 313 1.33 0.45 10.10
CA ILE A 313 2.39 1.44 10.26
C ILE A 313 3.12 1.63 8.95
N GLN A 314 3.07 2.86 8.41
CA GLN A 314 3.81 3.27 7.22
C GLN A 314 5.14 3.95 7.55
N PHE A 315 5.26 4.58 8.73
CA PHE A 315 6.52 5.12 9.21
C PHE A 315 7.09 4.26 10.34
N ALA A 316 7.89 3.25 9.99
CA ALA A 316 8.55 2.39 10.95
C ALA A 316 9.79 3.09 11.56
N TYR A 317 9.58 4.06 12.44
CA TYR A 317 10.64 4.95 12.97
C TYR A 317 11.88 4.22 13.55
N ASN A 318 11.76 3.02 14.14
CA ASN A 318 12.96 2.29 14.61
C ASN A 318 13.80 1.67 13.48
N VAL A 319 13.34 1.72 12.22
CA VAL A 319 14.19 1.44 11.07
C VAL A 319 15.36 2.44 11.04
N GLU A 320 15.19 3.69 11.50
CA GLU A 320 16.30 4.64 11.60
C GLU A 320 17.45 4.10 12.50
N ARG A 321 17.11 3.42 13.61
CA ARG A 321 18.11 2.75 14.47
C ARG A 321 18.76 1.55 13.76
N LEU A 322 17.99 0.79 12.99
CA LEU A 322 18.54 -0.28 12.15
C LEU A 322 19.59 0.27 11.18
N LEU A 323 19.27 1.36 10.47
CA LEU A 323 20.18 2.00 9.52
C LEU A 323 21.46 2.45 10.22
N TYR A 324 21.37 3.09 11.39
CA TYR A 324 22.53 3.49 12.18
C TYR A 324 23.43 2.32 12.57
N PHE A 325 22.85 1.23 13.09
CA PHE A 325 23.64 0.06 13.46
C PHE A 325 24.26 -0.61 12.23
N CYS A 326 23.50 -0.82 11.16
CA CYS A 326 23.97 -1.48 9.94
C CYS A 326 24.95 -0.64 9.12
N SER A 327 24.94 0.69 9.25
CA SER A 327 25.95 1.57 8.65
C SER A 327 27.26 1.64 9.44
N GLY A 328 27.36 0.92 10.57
CA GLY A 328 28.52 1.00 11.45
C GLY A 328 28.60 2.30 12.26
N GLY A 329 27.45 2.95 12.50
CA GLY A 329 27.36 4.19 13.26
C GLY A 329 27.55 5.46 12.42
N ASP A 330 27.46 5.37 11.09
CA ASP A 330 27.53 6.53 10.20
C ASP A 330 26.24 7.36 10.29
N ALA A 331 26.26 8.32 11.23
CA ALA A 331 25.13 9.22 11.47
C ALA A 331 24.89 10.20 10.31
N THR A 332 25.94 10.54 9.55
CA THR A 332 25.83 11.43 8.39
C THR A 332 25.05 10.76 7.26
N ALA A 333 25.36 9.49 6.96
CA ALA A 333 24.62 8.72 5.96
C ALA A 333 23.16 8.53 6.38
N VAL A 334 22.89 8.25 7.66
CA VAL A 334 21.52 8.13 8.18
C VAL A 334 20.77 9.45 8.06
N ALA A 335 21.38 10.57 8.46
CA ALA A 335 20.77 11.90 8.32
C ALA A 335 20.39 12.22 6.87
N ALA A 336 21.26 11.90 5.90
CA ALA A 336 20.98 12.11 4.48
C ALA A 336 19.82 11.25 3.97
N LEU A 337 19.76 9.97 4.37
CA LEU A 337 18.65 9.07 4.00
C LEU A 337 17.32 9.56 4.58
N MET A 338 17.32 9.98 5.85
CA MET A 338 16.12 10.47 6.51
C MET A 338 15.64 11.80 5.94
N ALA A 339 16.55 12.72 5.62
CA ALA A 339 16.21 13.98 4.94
C ALA A 339 15.57 13.73 3.57
N THR A 340 16.09 12.77 2.80
CA THR A 340 15.50 12.37 1.51
C THR A 340 14.11 11.78 1.69
N LEU A 341 13.95 10.87 2.67
CA LEU A 341 12.65 10.27 2.97
C LEU A 341 11.61 11.29 3.42
N GLU A 342 12.00 12.29 4.21
CA GLU A 342 11.12 13.36 4.68
C GLU A 342 10.70 14.30 3.54
N ALA A 343 11.61 14.61 2.62
CA ALA A 343 11.34 15.48 1.46
C ALA A 343 10.51 14.77 0.38
N ASP A 344 10.95 13.59 -0.05
CA ASP A 344 10.42 12.91 -1.24
C ASP A 344 9.38 11.84 -0.89
N ARG A 345 9.17 11.57 0.40
CA ARG A 345 8.35 10.45 0.90
C ARG A 345 8.83 9.09 0.40
N ALA A 346 10.06 9.02 -0.12
CA ALA A 346 10.70 7.81 -0.61
C ALA A 346 12.23 7.93 -0.57
N VAL A 347 12.89 6.82 -0.23
CA VAL A 347 14.34 6.68 -0.34
C VAL A 347 14.67 5.21 -0.59
N ALA A 348 15.74 4.95 -1.34
CA ALA A 348 16.27 3.61 -1.56
C ALA A 348 17.58 3.44 -0.79
N LEU A 349 17.74 2.31 -0.08
CA LEU A 349 18.97 2.00 0.64
C LEU A 349 20.12 1.73 -0.35
N PRO A 350 21.31 2.30 -0.11
CA PRO A 350 22.51 1.94 -0.88
C PRO A 350 22.80 0.43 -0.76
N PRO A 351 23.28 -0.24 -1.83
CA PRO A 351 23.50 -1.69 -1.80
C PRO A 351 24.35 -2.21 -0.63
N PRO A 352 25.45 -1.56 -0.21
CA PRO A 352 26.21 -2.01 0.96
C PRO A 352 25.40 -2.01 2.26
N LEU A 353 24.55 -1.00 2.45
CA LEU A 353 23.69 -0.89 3.62
C LEU A 353 22.54 -1.91 3.57
N LEU A 354 21.95 -2.14 2.38
CA LEU A 354 20.95 -3.17 2.19
C LEU A 354 21.50 -4.56 2.51
N HIS A 355 22.70 -4.91 2.03
CA HIS A 355 23.34 -6.18 2.37
C HIS A 355 23.58 -6.31 3.88
N ALA A 356 24.09 -5.26 4.54
CA ALA A 356 24.30 -5.26 5.99
C ALA A 356 22.99 -5.44 6.79
N VAL A 357 21.87 -4.93 6.28
CA VAL A 357 20.53 -5.20 6.83
C VAL A 357 20.15 -6.67 6.63
N GLN A 358 20.33 -7.18 5.42
CA GLN A 358 19.99 -8.56 5.03
C GLN A 358 20.86 -9.62 5.69
N ASP A 359 22.00 -9.28 6.29
CA ASP A 359 22.84 -10.19 7.07
C ASP A 359 22.18 -10.64 8.39
N THR A 360 21.32 -9.80 8.97
CA THR A 360 20.62 -10.12 10.21
C THR A 360 19.13 -10.35 9.99
N PHE A 361 18.55 -9.67 9.01
CA PHE A 361 17.10 -9.64 8.83
C PHE A 361 16.63 -10.33 7.55
N VAL A 362 15.53 -11.06 7.70
CA VAL A 362 14.69 -11.53 6.59
C VAL A 362 13.28 -10.99 6.84
N SER A 363 12.43 -10.90 5.83
CA SER A 363 11.07 -10.39 6.02
C SER A 363 10.04 -11.06 5.12
N CYS A 364 8.78 -10.96 5.52
CA CYS A 364 7.63 -11.34 4.70
C CYS A 364 6.44 -10.42 4.99
N ALA A 365 5.60 -10.20 3.99
CA ALA A 365 4.30 -9.56 4.15
C ALA A 365 3.18 -10.62 4.10
N VAL A 366 2.17 -10.46 4.96
CA VAL A 366 1.07 -11.41 5.13
C VAL A 366 -0.26 -10.66 5.03
N SER A 367 -1.16 -11.15 4.19
CA SER A 367 -2.51 -10.58 4.02
C SER A 367 -3.47 -10.96 5.15
N ASP A 368 -4.59 -10.26 5.26
CA ASP A 368 -5.65 -10.56 6.23
C ASP A 368 -6.23 -11.97 6.02
N ALA A 369 -6.55 -12.34 4.78
CA ALA A 369 -6.93 -13.70 4.41
C ALA A 369 -5.96 -14.78 4.93
N GLN A 370 -4.65 -14.58 4.71
CA GLN A 370 -3.61 -15.51 5.18
C GLN A 370 -3.52 -15.53 6.72
N THR A 371 -3.72 -14.39 7.36
CA THR A 371 -3.73 -14.23 8.81
C THR A 371 -4.87 -15.02 9.43
N LEU A 372 -6.11 -14.78 8.99
CA LEU A 372 -7.31 -15.49 9.44
C LEU A 372 -7.27 -16.99 9.12
N GLN A 373 -6.72 -17.36 7.96
CA GLN A 373 -6.46 -18.77 7.62
C GLN A 373 -5.46 -19.41 8.59
N THR A 374 -4.39 -18.70 8.94
CA THR A 374 -3.38 -19.23 9.88
C THR A 374 -3.95 -19.43 11.28
N MET A 375 -4.78 -18.50 11.76
CA MET A 375 -5.50 -18.64 13.04
C MET A 375 -6.36 -19.92 13.04
N ARG A 376 -7.15 -20.13 11.98
CA ARG A 376 -7.99 -21.33 11.81
C ARG A 376 -7.20 -22.62 11.85
N GLU A 377 -6.13 -22.68 11.07
CA GLU A 377 -5.37 -23.91 10.90
C GLU A 377 -4.59 -24.30 12.16
N VAL A 378 -4.05 -23.32 12.90
CA VAL A 378 -3.35 -23.60 14.17
C VAL A 378 -4.35 -24.02 15.25
N TRP A 379 -5.52 -23.40 15.30
CA TRP A 379 -6.59 -23.85 16.19
C TRP A 379 -7.02 -25.29 15.87
N ALA A 380 -7.31 -25.58 14.60
CA ALA A 380 -7.78 -26.91 14.18
C ALA A 380 -6.72 -28.01 14.39
N ALA A 381 -5.44 -27.71 14.17
CA ALA A 381 -4.36 -28.68 14.28
C ALA A 381 -3.85 -28.89 15.71
N ASP A 382 -3.72 -27.80 16.47
CA ASP A 382 -2.99 -27.81 17.75
C ASP A 382 -3.85 -27.38 18.95
N GLY A 383 -5.09 -26.93 18.73
CA GLY A 383 -5.94 -26.38 19.79
C GLY A 383 -5.39 -25.08 20.41
N TYR A 384 -4.45 -24.42 19.73
CA TYR A 384 -3.79 -23.21 20.23
C TYR A 384 -4.39 -21.98 19.54
N ALA A 385 -4.97 -21.06 20.32
CA ALA A 385 -5.60 -19.86 19.79
C ALA A 385 -4.56 -18.74 19.61
N LEU A 386 -4.46 -18.23 18.38
CA LEU A 386 -3.58 -17.11 18.05
C LEU A 386 -4.40 -15.82 17.92
N ASP A 387 -3.82 -14.71 18.34
CA ASP A 387 -4.25 -13.38 17.93
C ASP A 387 -3.79 -13.09 16.48
N PRO A 388 -4.39 -12.13 15.75
CA PRO A 388 -4.03 -11.84 14.35
C PRO A 388 -2.56 -11.45 14.15
N HIS A 389 -1.95 -10.71 15.08
CA HIS A 389 -0.54 -10.31 14.98
C HIS A 389 0.38 -11.53 15.13
N SER A 390 0.10 -12.38 16.13
CA SER A 390 0.84 -13.62 16.32
C SER A 390 0.67 -14.60 15.16
N ALA A 391 -0.50 -14.62 14.53
CA ALA A 391 -0.76 -15.43 13.34
C ALA A 391 0.08 -15.00 12.13
N ILE A 392 0.36 -13.70 11.96
CA ILE A 392 1.31 -13.21 10.94
C ILE A 392 2.71 -13.80 11.16
N GLY A 393 3.20 -13.78 12.40
CA GLY A 393 4.49 -14.40 12.75
C GLY A 393 4.49 -15.91 12.51
N VAL A 394 3.42 -16.62 12.90
CA VAL A 394 3.30 -18.06 12.67
C VAL A 394 3.17 -18.40 11.18
N HIS A 395 2.54 -17.54 10.38
CA HIS A 395 2.45 -17.71 8.93
C HIS A 395 3.84 -17.65 8.28
N ALA A 396 4.69 -16.72 8.72
CA ALA A 396 6.06 -16.57 8.24
C ALA A 396 6.93 -17.82 8.42
N LEU A 397 6.60 -18.70 9.38
CA LEU A 397 7.28 -20.00 9.53
C LEU A 397 7.03 -20.95 8.35
N ARG A 398 5.93 -20.74 7.60
CA ARG A 398 5.45 -21.64 6.54
C ARG A 398 5.90 -21.20 5.15
N THR A 399 6.37 -19.97 5.01
CA THR A 399 6.84 -19.42 3.73
C THR A 399 8.16 -20.10 3.32
N THR A 400 8.01 -21.21 2.62
CA THR A 400 8.94 -21.70 1.58
C THR A 400 8.88 -20.65 0.44
N PRO A 401 9.95 -20.36 -0.33
CA PRO A 401 9.82 -19.37 -1.37
C PRO A 401 8.93 -20.00 -2.44
N ARG A 402 7.70 -19.51 -2.61
CA ARG A 402 7.11 -19.53 -3.94
C ARG A 402 7.80 -18.40 -4.67
N THR A 403 8.78 -18.76 -5.47
CA THR A 403 9.30 -17.91 -6.54
C THR A 403 8.15 -17.62 -7.49
N GLU A 404 7.46 -16.52 -7.28
CA GLU A 404 6.90 -15.80 -8.42
C GLU A 404 8.00 -14.83 -8.89
N PRO A 405 8.56 -15.01 -10.09
CA PRO A 405 9.60 -14.13 -10.57
C PRO A 405 8.98 -12.74 -10.76
N THR A 406 9.35 -11.79 -9.90
CA THR A 406 9.22 -10.38 -10.25
C THR A 406 10.37 -10.06 -11.20
N LEU A 407 10.11 -10.16 -12.51
CA LEU A 407 11.07 -9.79 -13.55
C LEU A 407 11.22 -8.26 -13.56
N TRP A 408 12.38 -7.75 -13.18
CA TRP A 408 12.74 -6.34 -13.41
C TRP A 408 13.52 -6.24 -14.72
N ILE A 409 12.93 -5.64 -15.75
CA ILE A 409 13.67 -5.26 -16.96
C ILE A 409 14.11 -3.80 -16.78
N ARG A 410 15.40 -3.58 -16.53
CA ARG A 410 16.00 -2.24 -16.55
C ARG A 410 16.73 -2.05 -17.87
N TYR A 411 16.38 -0.98 -18.59
CA TYR A 411 17.10 -0.56 -19.79
C TYR A 411 18.39 0.14 -19.37
N SER A 412 19.54 -0.51 -19.53
CA SER A 412 20.85 0.17 -19.55
C SER A 412 21.23 0.39 -21.01
N GLY A 413 21.48 1.65 -21.37
CA GLY A 413 21.76 2.02 -22.76
C GLY A 413 22.90 1.22 -23.39
N GLY A 414 22.72 0.87 -24.66
CA GLY A 414 23.72 0.24 -25.53
C GLY A 414 23.47 -1.25 -25.78
N MET A 415 22.69 -1.56 -26.83
CA MET A 415 22.55 -2.85 -27.55
C MET A 415 22.96 -4.15 -26.82
N GLY A 416 22.40 -4.40 -25.64
CA GLY A 416 22.52 -5.69 -24.95
C GLY A 416 21.36 -5.86 -23.98
N LEU A 417 20.51 -6.88 -24.20
CA LEU A 417 19.47 -7.27 -23.25
C LEU A 417 20.14 -7.99 -22.07
N GLY A 418 20.34 -7.28 -20.96
CA GLY A 418 20.68 -7.88 -19.68
C GLY A 418 19.43 -8.26 -18.91
N VAL A 419 19.08 -9.55 -18.90
CA VAL A 419 18.10 -10.10 -17.95
C VAL A 419 18.85 -10.37 -16.65
N HIS A 420 18.57 -9.59 -15.60
CA HIS A 420 19.07 -9.87 -14.26
C HIS A 420 17.91 -10.34 -13.39
N ALA A 421 17.89 -11.63 -13.08
CA ALA A 421 17.19 -12.13 -11.90
C ALA A 421 18.07 -11.80 -10.69
N LEU A 422 17.58 -10.96 -9.77
CA LEU A 422 18.10 -10.95 -8.41
C LEU A 422 17.37 -12.04 -7.64
N ASP A 423 17.87 -13.27 -7.76
CA ASP A 423 17.44 -14.38 -6.93
C ASP A 423 18.14 -14.31 -5.58
N HIS A 424 17.64 -13.46 -4.67
CA HIS A 424 17.92 -13.61 -3.23
C HIS A 424 16.66 -13.31 -2.41
N VAL A 425 15.61 -14.12 -2.58
CA VAL A 425 14.66 -14.34 -1.49
C VAL A 425 14.94 -15.72 -0.92
N GLU A 426 15.93 -15.78 -0.04
CA GLU A 426 16.13 -16.93 0.82
C GLU A 426 14.84 -17.14 1.63
N SER A 427 14.21 -18.31 1.52
CA SER A 427 13.03 -18.57 2.35
C SER A 427 13.36 -18.47 3.82
N VAL A 428 12.37 -18.09 4.62
CA VAL A 428 12.47 -18.07 6.09
C VAL A 428 13.05 -19.38 6.62
N ARG A 429 12.65 -20.53 6.04
CA ARG A 429 13.14 -21.85 6.43
C ARG A 429 14.61 -22.08 6.07
N ALA A 430 15.06 -21.66 4.89
CA ALA A 430 16.46 -21.75 4.48
C ALA A 430 17.34 -20.80 5.32
N ALA A 431 16.90 -19.55 5.51
CA ALA A 431 17.61 -18.56 6.30
C ALA A 431 17.80 -18.98 7.77
N CYS A 432 16.92 -19.82 8.30
CA CYS A 432 16.97 -20.31 9.68
C CYS A 432 17.56 -21.73 9.81
N GLU A 433 18.23 -22.24 8.77
CA GLU A 433 18.85 -23.57 8.82
C GLU A 433 19.96 -23.64 9.88
N GLY A 434 20.09 -24.79 10.56
CA GLY A 434 21.12 -25.03 11.57
C GLY A 434 20.83 -24.47 12.98
N GLY A 435 19.82 -23.61 13.15
CA GLY A 435 19.44 -23.03 14.45
C GLY A 435 18.08 -23.47 15.00
N ARG A 436 17.74 -22.96 16.19
CA ARG A 436 16.41 -23.12 16.81
C ARG A 436 15.54 -21.92 16.44
N VAL A 437 14.27 -22.11 16.11
CA VAL A 437 13.37 -21.01 15.70
C VAL A 437 12.32 -20.76 16.78
N VAL A 438 12.19 -19.50 17.21
CA VAL A 438 11.20 -19.03 18.20
C VAL A 438 10.26 -18.03 17.52
N CYS A 439 8.95 -18.24 17.62
CA CYS A 439 7.96 -17.28 17.17
C CYS A 439 7.48 -16.44 18.36
N VAL A 440 7.58 -15.12 18.24
CA VAL A 440 7.14 -14.18 19.27
C VAL A 440 5.63 -13.96 19.12
N LEU A 441 4.87 -14.25 20.18
CA LEU A 441 3.43 -14.01 20.24
C LEU A 441 3.17 -12.68 20.97
N THR A 442 2.67 -11.70 20.23
CA THR A 442 2.70 -10.30 20.66
C THR A 442 1.46 -9.84 21.42
N ALA A 443 0.37 -10.59 21.39
CA ALA A 443 -0.83 -10.30 22.16
C ALA A 443 -1.67 -11.55 22.48
N HIS A 444 -2.61 -11.41 23.41
CA HIS A 444 -3.60 -12.45 23.70
C HIS A 444 -4.81 -12.34 22.75
N PRO A 445 -5.42 -13.46 22.30
CA PRO A 445 -6.59 -13.44 21.41
C PRO A 445 -7.78 -12.64 21.94
N ALA A 446 -7.95 -12.58 23.26
CA ALA A 446 -8.99 -11.78 23.93
C ALA A 446 -8.97 -10.29 23.54
N LYS A 447 -7.84 -9.74 23.08
CA LYS A 447 -7.78 -8.35 22.65
C LYS A 447 -8.46 -8.07 21.31
N PHE A 448 -8.70 -9.12 20.51
CA PHE A 448 -9.10 -9.03 19.10
C PHE A 448 -10.27 -9.97 18.80
N GLU A 449 -11.35 -9.83 19.55
CA GLU A 449 -12.58 -10.65 19.43
C GLU A 449 -13.12 -10.70 18.00
N GLU A 450 -13.10 -9.57 17.28
CA GLU A 450 -13.57 -9.49 15.89
C GLU A 450 -12.74 -10.37 14.94
N ALA A 451 -11.40 -10.36 15.07
CA ALA A 451 -10.53 -11.20 14.26
C ALA A 451 -10.68 -12.69 14.61
N VAL A 452 -10.87 -13.00 15.90
CA VAL A 452 -11.15 -14.37 16.38
C VAL A 452 -12.46 -14.89 15.78
N ALA A 453 -13.51 -14.05 15.79
CA ALA A 453 -14.80 -14.38 15.18
C ALA A 453 -14.71 -14.51 13.65
N ALA A 454 -14.00 -13.61 12.98
CA ALA A 454 -13.77 -13.67 11.53
C ALA A 454 -12.98 -14.93 11.12
N ALA A 455 -12.06 -15.38 11.97
CA ALA A 455 -11.37 -16.66 11.82
C ALA A 455 -12.24 -17.87 12.24
N GLY A 456 -13.47 -17.70 12.75
CA GLY A 456 -14.32 -18.82 13.14
C GLY A 456 -13.80 -19.64 14.34
N LEU A 457 -12.97 -19.04 15.19
CA LEU A 457 -12.54 -19.66 16.45
C LEU A 457 -13.68 -19.55 17.49
N PRO A 458 -13.76 -20.48 18.48
CA PRO A 458 -14.78 -20.39 19.52
C PRO A 458 -14.61 -19.13 20.36
N ALA A 459 -15.70 -18.40 20.63
CA ALA A 459 -15.66 -17.18 21.46
C ALA A 459 -15.02 -17.41 22.85
N ALA A 460 -15.06 -18.63 23.37
CA ALA A 460 -14.43 -19.01 24.62
C ALA A 460 -12.90 -18.75 24.67
N VAL A 461 -12.21 -18.69 23.52
CA VAL A 461 -10.78 -18.37 23.49
C VAL A 461 -10.48 -16.90 23.82
N CYS A 462 -11.50 -16.03 23.76
CA CYS A 462 -11.40 -14.64 24.19
C CYS A 462 -11.70 -14.47 25.69
N ASN A 463 -12.11 -15.53 26.41
CA ASN A 463 -12.40 -15.43 27.83
C ASN A 463 -11.10 -15.33 28.63
N ASP A 464 -10.77 -14.12 29.10
CA ASP A 464 -9.72 -13.89 30.07
C ASP A 464 -10.31 -13.29 31.36
N PRO A 465 -10.07 -13.90 32.54
CA PRO A 465 -10.58 -13.40 33.82
C PRO A 465 -10.18 -11.94 34.11
N ARG A 466 -9.02 -11.50 33.63
CA ARG A 466 -8.54 -10.12 33.79
C ARG A 466 -9.44 -9.16 33.02
N VAL A 467 -9.88 -9.52 31.82
CA VAL A 467 -10.81 -8.71 31.00
C VAL A 467 -12.20 -8.68 31.65
N ALA A 468 -12.73 -9.84 32.07
CA ALA A 468 -14.03 -9.93 32.74
C ALA A 468 -14.09 -9.08 34.01
N ALA A 469 -12.97 -8.96 34.74
CA ALA A 469 -12.88 -8.10 35.91
C ALA A 469 -12.98 -6.59 35.57
N LEU A 470 -12.51 -6.15 34.39
CA LEU A 470 -12.60 -4.76 33.96
C LEU A 470 -14.02 -4.34 33.63
N GLU A 471 -14.84 -5.25 33.08
CA GLU A 471 -16.23 -4.96 32.71
C GLU A 471 -17.06 -4.45 33.90
N ARG A 472 -16.76 -4.93 35.11
CA ARG A 472 -17.45 -4.58 36.36
C ARG A 472 -16.97 -3.27 36.97
N LYS A 473 -15.85 -2.72 36.52
CA LYS A 473 -15.28 -1.48 37.06
C LYS A 473 -16.00 -0.24 36.50
N PRO A 474 -16.06 0.86 37.27
CA PRO A 474 -16.52 2.15 36.75
C PRO A 474 -15.57 2.63 35.63
N LYS A 475 -16.15 3.28 34.61
CA LYS A 475 -15.42 3.83 33.47
C LYS A 475 -15.20 5.33 33.69
N LYS A 476 -13.97 5.81 33.53
CA LYS A 476 -13.52 7.17 33.78
C LYS A 476 -12.70 7.66 32.58
N PHE A 477 -13.27 8.62 31.85
CA PHE A 477 -12.60 9.32 30.75
C PHE A 477 -13.20 10.71 30.54
N ARG A 478 -12.49 11.57 29.83
CA ARG A 478 -12.92 12.91 29.42
C ARG A 478 -13.15 12.93 27.91
N ARG A 479 -14.10 13.73 27.40
CA ARG A 479 -14.29 13.93 25.95
C ARG A 479 -13.60 15.22 25.53
N LEU A 480 -12.78 15.16 24.48
CA LEU A 480 -12.12 16.31 23.87
C LEU A 480 -12.74 16.53 22.48
N ARG A 481 -13.66 17.50 22.36
CA ARG A 481 -14.30 17.88 21.10
C ARG A 481 -13.51 19.02 20.47
N ASP A 482 -13.18 18.94 19.17
CA ASP A 482 -12.67 20.10 18.42
C ASP A 482 -13.81 20.72 17.59
N PRO A 483 -14.51 21.76 18.10
CA PRO A 483 -15.50 22.49 17.30
C PRO A 483 -14.90 23.29 16.13
N LYS A 484 -13.57 23.33 15.93
CA LYS A 484 -12.87 24.09 14.88
C LYS A 484 -12.23 23.22 13.78
N ALA A 485 -12.17 21.90 13.91
CA ALA A 485 -11.58 21.01 12.90
C ALA A 485 -12.37 21.04 11.57
N ALA A 486 -13.70 21.10 11.64
CA ALA A 486 -14.56 21.17 10.45
C ALA A 486 -14.29 22.40 9.57
N SER A 487 -13.80 23.52 10.13
CA SER A 487 -13.53 24.72 9.35
C SER A 487 -12.10 24.78 8.78
N ARG A 488 -11.17 23.93 9.24
CA ARG A 488 -9.75 23.99 8.84
C ARG A 488 -9.41 23.13 7.62
N GLN A 489 -10.25 22.16 7.25
CA GLN A 489 -10.14 21.45 5.98
C GLN A 489 -10.68 22.26 4.77
N LEU A 490 -11.33 23.40 5.00
CA LEU A 490 -11.80 24.33 3.96
C LEU A 490 -10.74 25.37 3.56
N LYS A 491 -9.48 24.97 3.35
CA LYS A 491 -8.47 25.82 2.65
C LYS A 491 -8.58 25.76 1.13
N LEU A 492 -9.45 24.90 0.59
CA LEU A 492 -9.71 24.78 -0.85
C LEU A 492 -10.22 26.09 -1.47
N GLU A 493 -11.05 26.86 -0.75
CA GLU A 493 -11.64 28.11 -1.25
C GLU A 493 -10.62 29.25 -1.38
N ALA A 494 -9.63 29.31 -0.47
CA ALA A 494 -8.55 30.29 -0.54
C ALA A 494 -7.63 30.03 -1.74
N TRP A 495 -7.32 28.77 -2.03
CA TRP A 495 -6.53 28.40 -3.21
C TRP A 495 -7.28 28.57 -4.53
N ALA A 496 -8.60 28.35 -4.53
CA ALA A 496 -9.46 28.67 -5.67
C ALA A 496 -9.51 30.18 -5.95
N SER A 497 -9.58 31.01 -4.90
CA SER A 497 -9.60 32.48 -5.01
C SER A 497 -8.26 33.09 -5.44
N GLU A 498 -7.14 32.43 -5.12
CA GLU A 498 -5.78 32.81 -5.55
C GLU A 498 -5.44 32.30 -6.97
N GLY A 499 -6.37 31.63 -7.67
CA GLY A 499 -6.13 31.03 -8.98
C GLY A 499 -5.10 29.88 -8.96
N ARG A 500 -4.78 29.35 -7.76
CA ARG A 500 -3.80 28.30 -7.54
C ARG A 500 -4.37 26.88 -7.72
N VAL A 501 -5.68 26.74 -7.66
CA VAL A 501 -6.39 25.47 -7.86
C VAL A 501 -7.66 25.74 -8.69
N SER A 502 -7.83 25.02 -9.79
CA SER A 502 -9.11 24.99 -10.53
C SER A 502 -10.01 23.94 -9.90
N VAL A 503 -11.11 24.37 -9.28
CA VAL A 503 -12.12 23.48 -8.68
C VAL A 503 -13.29 23.38 -9.65
N PRO A 504 -13.42 22.28 -10.42
CA PRO A 504 -14.57 22.11 -11.29
C PRO A 504 -15.87 21.99 -10.45
N PRO A 505 -17.02 22.36 -11.01
CA PRO A 505 -18.31 22.21 -10.32
C PRO A 505 -18.56 20.76 -9.88
N ILE A 506 -19.28 20.58 -8.78
CA ILE A 506 -19.73 19.26 -8.29
C ILE A 506 -20.45 18.55 -9.44
N GLN A 507 -19.87 17.45 -9.91
CA GLN A 507 -20.46 16.63 -10.96
C GLN A 507 -21.60 15.82 -10.34
N THR A 508 -22.83 16.23 -10.61
CA THR A 508 -24.03 15.47 -10.23
C THR A 508 -24.32 14.44 -11.32
N LEU A 509 -24.60 13.19 -10.93
CA LEU A 509 -24.91 12.09 -11.86
C LEU A 509 -26.33 12.27 -12.48
N GLY A 510 -26.46 13.23 -13.39
CA GLY A 510 -27.45 13.28 -14.48
C GLY A 510 -26.71 13.22 -15.82
N GLN A 511 -27.40 13.14 -16.98
CA GLN A 511 -26.81 12.95 -18.33
C GLN A 511 -25.42 13.61 -18.51
N PRO A 512 -24.42 12.90 -19.08
CA PRO A 512 -23.02 13.11 -18.75
C PRO A 512 -22.43 14.41 -19.33
N PRO A 513 -21.98 15.37 -18.49
CA PRO A 513 -20.96 16.32 -18.90
C PRO A 513 -19.59 15.61 -18.86
N LEU A 514 -18.81 15.77 -19.92
CA LEU A 514 -17.45 15.24 -19.99
C LEU A 514 -16.50 16.17 -19.23
N GLY A 515 -16.01 15.74 -18.06
CA GLY A 515 -15.04 16.52 -17.29
C GLY A 515 -13.64 16.38 -17.88
N ARG A 516 -12.98 17.48 -18.24
CA ARG A 516 -11.61 17.49 -18.77
C ARG A 516 -10.67 18.28 -17.86
N PHE A 517 -9.54 17.69 -17.54
CA PHE A 517 -8.44 18.33 -16.84
C PHE A 517 -7.26 18.47 -17.82
N SER A 518 -6.84 19.70 -18.07
CA SER A 518 -5.67 20.05 -18.86
C SER A 518 -4.70 20.89 -18.02
N GLY A 519 -3.41 20.59 -18.06
CA GLY A 519 -2.37 21.39 -17.38
C GLY A 519 -1.47 22.11 -18.38
N ASP A 520 -0.93 23.28 -17.99
CA ASP A 520 -0.09 24.15 -18.83
C ASP A 520 1.41 23.73 -18.90
N SER A 521 1.79 22.59 -18.33
CA SER A 521 3.20 22.20 -18.20
C SER A 521 3.65 21.21 -19.28
N LYS A 522 4.29 21.69 -20.35
CA LYS A 522 5.27 21.06 -21.29
C LYS A 522 5.11 19.58 -21.74
N GLY A 523 3.99 18.92 -21.49
CA GLY A 523 3.58 17.66 -22.08
C GLY A 523 2.06 17.66 -22.21
N ASP A 524 1.54 17.17 -23.34
CA ASP A 524 0.10 17.10 -23.66
C ASP A 524 -0.66 16.10 -22.74
N GLY A 525 -0.50 16.21 -21.43
CA GLY A 525 -1.16 15.40 -20.41
C GLY A 525 -2.60 15.86 -20.21
N GLN A 526 -3.54 14.95 -20.42
CA GLN A 526 -4.96 15.16 -20.20
C GLN A 526 -5.55 14.05 -19.33
N ALA A 527 -6.49 14.42 -18.46
CA ALA A 527 -7.36 13.46 -17.80
C ALA A 527 -8.82 13.77 -18.10
N CYS A 528 -9.63 12.75 -18.30
CA CYS A 528 -11.06 12.88 -18.49
C CYS A 528 -11.83 11.97 -17.54
N ILE A 529 -12.97 12.48 -17.05
CA ILE A 529 -13.94 11.71 -16.29
C ILE A 529 -15.16 11.54 -17.18
N LYS A 530 -15.55 10.28 -17.40
CA LYS A 530 -16.74 9.92 -18.16
C LYS A 530 -17.59 8.98 -17.30
N SER A 531 -18.90 9.22 -17.27
CA SER A 531 -19.84 8.36 -16.57
C SER A 531 -20.98 7.94 -17.49
N ALA A 532 -21.55 6.77 -17.22
CA ALA A 532 -22.74 6.29 -17.90
C ALA A 532 -23.49 5.31 -17.00
N TYR A 533 -24.78 5.22 -17.27
CA TYR A 533 -25.66 4.19 -16.77
C TYR A 533 -26.66 3.84 -17.88
N GLU A 534 -27.20 2.63 -17.82
CA GLU A 534 -28.33 2.22 -18.65
C GLU A 534 -29.60 2.29 -17.78
N GLU A 535 -30.67 2.88 -18.30
CA GLU A 535 -31.94 2.97 -17.58
C GLU A 535 -32.50 1.55 -17.32
N GLY A 536 -32.80 1.25 -16.06
CA GLY A 536 -33.19 -0.10 -15.63
C GLY A 536 -32.03 -1.11 -15.57
N GLY A 537 -30.79 -0.68 -15.82
CA GLY A 537 -29.59 -1.51 -15.69
C GLY A 537 -29.18 -1.78 -14.24
N GLU A 538 -28.28 -2.75 -14.04
CA GLU A 538 -27.83 -3.15 -12.70
C GLU A 538 -26.70 -2.27 -12.16
N VAL A 539 -25.89 -1.68 -13.05
CA VAL A 539 -24.68 -0.93 -12.68
C VAL A 539 -24.57 0.42 -13.36
N PHE A 540 -23.96 1.39 -12.68
CA PHE A 540 -23.46 2.61 -13.29
C PHE A 540 -21.96 2.68 -13.12
N VAL A 541 -21.28 3.35 -14.06
CA VAL A 541 -19.82 3.46 -14.06
C VAL A 541 -19.37 4.91 -14.03
N ALA A 542 -18.25 5.14 -13.35
CA ALA A 542 -17.46 6.36 -13.46
C ALA A 542 -16.03 5.98 -13.82
N LYS A 543 -15.60 6.39 -15.02
CA LYS A 543 -14.26 6.14 -15.52
C LYS A 543 -13.41 7.40 -15.39
N VAL A 544 -12.23 7.23 -14.82
CA VAL A 544 -11.17 8.24 -14.84
C VAL A 544 -10.09 7.74 -15.78
N ALA A 545 -9.91 8.39 -16.92
CA ALA A 545 -8.88 8.06 -17.90
C ALA A 545 -7.85 9.20 -17.98
N SER A 546 -6.57 8.85 -17.96
CA SER A 546 -5.46 9.79 -18.07
C SER A 546 -4.49 9.36 -19.17
N GLY A 547 -4.04 10.33 -19.96
CA GLY A 547 -3.13 10.09 -21.07
C GLY A 547 -2.15 11.26 -21.27
N GLY A 548 -0.90 10.95 -21.58
CA GLY A 548 0.16 11.95 -21.82
C GLY A 548 1.55 11.33 -21.79
N GLY A 549 2.49 11.89 -22.55
CA GLY A 549 3.90 11.45 -22.52
C GLY A 549 4.16 9.98 -22.92
N GLY A 550 3.24 9.34 -23.65
CA GLY A 550 3.34 7.94 -24.07
C GLY A 550 2.66 6.92 -23.16
N ASN A 551 2.09 7.35 -22.03
CA ASN A 551 1.28 6.50 -21.15
C ASN A 551 -0.22 6.75 -21.34
N ASN A 552 -0.99 5.68 -21.43
CA ASN A 552 -2.46 5.69 -21.37
C ASN A 552 -2.89 4.78 -20.21
N SER A 553 -3.62 5.31 -19.25
CA SER A 553 -4.02 4.57 -18.05
C SER A 553 -5.37 5.07 -17.54
N GLY A 554 -5.97 4.33 -16.61
CA GLY A 554 -7.24 4.71 -16.03
C GLY A 554 -7.75 3.72 -15.01
N LEU A 555 -8.91 4.04 -14.45
CA LEU A 555 -9.68 3.18 -13.58
C LEU A 555 -11.17 3.32 -13.91
N VAL A 556 -11.89 2.20 -13.83
CA VAL A 556 -13.35 2.14 -13.99
C VAL A 556 -13.94 1.77 -12.64
N LEU A 557 -14.66 2.70 -12.02
CA LEU A 557 -15.42 2.47 -10.79
C LEU A 557 -16.80 1.95 -11.17
N VAL A 558 -17.19 0.81 -10.60
CA VAL A 558 -18.47 0.15 -10.89
C VAL A 558 -19.33 0.17 -9.64
N PHE A 559 -20.55 0.67 -9.75
CA PHE A 559 -21.49 0.83 -8.64
C PHE A 559 -22.83 0.17 -8.98
N SER A 560 -23.53 -0.31 -7.95
CA SER A 560 -24.91 -0.80 -8.08
C SER A 560 -25.87 0.37 -8.33
N GLN A 561 -26.72 0.29 -9.36
CA GLN A 561 -27.81 1.27 -9.56
C GLN A 561 -28.93 1.11 -8.51
N ARG A 562 -29.02 -0.05 -7.85
CA ARG A 562 -30.06 -0.33 -6.84
C ARG A 562 -29.70 0.21 -5.46
N THR A 563 -28.44 0.01 -5.05
CA THR A 563 -27.97 0.30 -3.69
C THR A 563 -26.95 1.43 -3.63
N PHE A 564 -26.45 1.89 -4.77
CA PHE A 564 -25.35 2.85 -4.89
C PHE A 564 -24.03 2.40 -4.26
N ALA A 565 -23.94 1.15 -3.81
CA ALA A 565 -22.71 0.58 -3.24
C ALA A 565 -21.67 0.31 -4.34
N PRO A 566 -20.37 0.50 -4.06
CA PRO A 566 -19.31 0.10 -4.98
C PRO A 566 -19.28 -1.43 -5.11
N LEU A 567 -19.28 -1.91 -6.35
CA LEU A 567 -19.24 -3.34 -6.68
C LEU A 567 -17.82 -3.80 -7.08
N ALA A 568 -17.09 -2.95 -7.82
CA ALA A 568 -15.74 -3.26 -8.27
C ALA A 568 -14.95 -1.99 -8.62
N VAL A 569 -13.61 -2.11 -8.56
CA VAL A 569 -12.67 -1.15 -9.13
C VAL A 569 -11.83 -1.89 -10.16
N LEU A 570 -11.99 -1.55 -11.44
CA LEU A 570 -11.22 -2.15 -12.52
C LEU A 570 -10.05 -1.24 -12.86
N LEU A 571 -8.83 -1.74 -12.66
CA LEU A 571 -7.62 -1.04 -13.08
C LEU A 571 -7.46 -1.22 -14.59
N ASP A 572 -7.70 -0.15 -15.35
CA ASP A 572 -7.74 -0.19 -16.82
C ASP A 572 -6.36 -0.53 -17.40
N GLY A 573 -5.30 0.11 -16.88
CA GLY A 573 -3.92 -0.09 -17.36
C GLY A 573 -3.75 0.12 -18.87
N GLY A 574 -4.72 0.76 -19.53
CA GLY A 574 -4.86 0.88 -20.98
C GLY A 574 -5.66 -0.25 -21.62
N LEU A 575 -5.64 -1.48 -21.09
CA LEU A 575 -6.20 -2.66 -21.73
C LEU A 575 -7.72 -2.58 -21.97
N LEU A 576 -8.50 -2.17 -20.97
CA LEU A 576 -9.97 -2.10 -21.11
C LEU A 576 -10.38 -1.00 -22.09
N THR A 577 -9.65 0.13 -22.06
CA THR A 577 -9.79 1.21 -23.05
C THR A 577 -9.47 0.72 -24.46
N GLU A 578 -8.40 -0.05 -24.64
CA GLU A 578 -8.04 -0.57 -25.96
C GLU A 578 -9.10 -1.55 -26.49
N LEU A 579 -9.55 -2.48 -25.65
CA LEU A 579 -10.55 -3.49 -26.00
C LEU A 579 -11.90 -2.86 -26.35
N ARG A 580 -12.42 -1.95 -25.52
CA ARG A 580 -13.75 -1.35 -25.74
C ARG A 580 -13.78 -0.45 -26.98
N THR A 581 -12.68 0.24 -27.27
CA THR A 581 -12.53 1.06 -28.49
C THR A 581 -12.48 0.19 -29.75
N ALA A 582 -11.75 -0.94 -29.70
CA ALA A 582 -11.73 -1.91 -30.79
C ALA A 582 -13.08 -2.59 -31.03
N ALA A 583 -13.83 -2.87 -29.96
CA ALA A 583 -15.17 -3.45 -30.06
C ALA A 583 -16.14 -2.52 -30.81
N ALA A 584 -16.08 -1.20 -30.59
CA ALA A 584 -16.91 -0.24 -31.31
C ALA A 584 -16.62 -0.24 -32.82
N GLY A 585 -15.33 -0.24 -33.21
CA GLY A 585 -14.92 -0.32 -34.61
C GLY A 585 -15.37 -1.63 -35.29
N ALA A 586 -15.27 -2.75 -34.58
CA ALA A 586 -15.76 -4.04 -35.06
C ALA A 586 -17.30 -4.08 -35.18
N LEU A 587 -18.02 -3.47 -34.25
CA LEU A 587 -19.47 -3.36 -34.32
C LEU A 587 -19.90 -2.55 -35.56
N ALA A 588 -19.30 -1.39 -35.79
CA ALA A 588 -19.54 -0.61 -37.00
C ALA A 588 -19.21 -1.40 -38.28
N ALA A 589 -18.06 -2.08 -38.32
CA ALA A 589 -17.71 -2.95 -39.45
C ALA A 589 -18.74 -4.07 -39.68
N SER A 590 -19.27 -4.68 -38.61
CA SER A 590 -20.27 -5.75 -38.73
C SER A 590 -21.59 -5.29 -39.38
N LEU A 591 -21.94 -4.01 -39.20
CA LEU A 591 -23.15 -3.39 -39.72
C LEU A 591 -22.99 -2.84 -41.14
N PHE A 592 -21.80 -2.33 -41.47
CA PHE A 592 -21.60 -1.50 -42.67
C PHE A 592 -20.54 -2.01 -43.65
N ALA A 593 -19.60 -2.89 -43.23
CA ALA A 593 -18.54 -3.36 -44.12
C ALA A 593 -19.07 -4.27 -45.24
N PRO A 594 -18.53 -4.17 -46.48
CA PRO A 594 -18.88 -5.07 -47.58
C PRO A 594 -18.78 -6.55 -47.19
N ALA A 595 -19.55 -7.42 -47.85
CA ALA A 595 -19.58 -8.86 -47.53
C ALA A 595 -18.19 -9.52 -47.65
N GLU A 596 -17.49 -9.17 -48.73
CA GLU A 596 -16.17 -9.69 -49.09
C GLU A 596 -15.26 -8.50 -49.45
N PRO A 597 -14.72 -7.79 -48.44
CA PRO A 597 -13.83 -6.68 -48.71
C PRO A 597 -12.50 -7.22 -49.27
N HIS A 598 -12.01 -6.62 -50.36
CA HIS A 598 -10.78 -7.07 -51.03
C HIS A 598 -9.57 -7.07 -50.08
N HIS A 599 -9.43 -6.01 -49.27
CA HIS A 599 -8.45 -5.91 -48.18
C HIS A 599 -8.87 -4.83 -47.17
N ILE A 600 -8.21 -4.85 -46.01
CA ILE A 600 -8.32 -3.82 -44.96
C ILE A 600 -7.10 -2.89 -45.05
N ALA A 601 -7.33 -1.60 -45.21
CA ALA A 601 -6.28 -0.59 -45.08
C ALA A 601 -6.15 -0.16 -43.61
N VAL A 602 -4.93 -0.11 -43.07
CA VAL A 602 -4.68 0.39 -41.72
C VAL A 602 -3.70 1.54 -41.78
N ILE A 603 -4.18 2.72 -41.40
CA ILE A 603 -3.44 3.97 -41.36
C ILE A 603 -3.12 4.26 -39.89
N GLY A 604 -1.87 4.05 -39.52
CA GLY A 604 -1.40 4.04 -38.13
C GLY A 604 -1.20 2.63 -37.58
N CYS A 605 0.03 2.28 -37.19
CA CYS A 605 0.37 0.91 -36.77
C CYS A 605 0.72 0.84 -35.26
N GLY A 606 -0.08 1.52 -34.44
CA GLY A 606 0.08 1.62 -32.99
C GLY A 606 -0.62 0.49 -32.21
N VAL A 607 -0.89 0.72 -30.92
CA VAL A 607 -1.57 -0.25 -30.03
C VAL A 607 -2.99 -0.53 -30.52
N GLN A 608 -3.79 0.51 -30.78
CA GLN A 608 -5.16 0.38 -31.32
C GLN A 608 -5.24 -0.45 -32.60
N ALA A 609 -4.26 -0.34 -33.52
CA ALA A 609 -4.24 -1.13 -34.75
C ALA A 609 -4.29 -2.64 -34.48
N ARG A 610 -3.60 -3.10 -33.43
CA ARG A 610 -3.56 -4.51 -33.02
C ARG A 610 -4.92 -4.98 -32.50
N TYR A 611 -5.51 -4.22 -31.59
CA TYR A 611 -6.80 -4.57 -31.00
C TYR A 611 -7.94 -4.50 -32.03
N GLN A 612 -7.95 -3.48 -32.89
CA GLN A 612 -8.91 -3.35 -33.99
C GLN A 612 -8.82 -4.52 -34.95
N LEU A 613 -7.63 -4.89 -35.43
CA LEU A 613 -7.46 -6.08 -36.27
C LEU A 613 -7.87 -7.36 -35.55
N GLY A 614 -7.54 -7.51 -34.26
CA GLY A 614 -7.98 -8.64 -33.44
C GLY A 614 -9.50 -8.80 -33.43
N MET A 615 -10.24 -7.71 -33.20
CA MET A 615 -11.71 -7.73 -33.19
C MET A 615 -12.31 -7.87 -34.60
N LEU A 616 -11.70 -7.23 -35.60
CA LEU A 616 -12.12 -7.35 -37.00
C LEU A 616 -12.03 -8.80 -37.49
N ALA A 617 -11.03 -9.58 -37.05
CA ALA A 617 -10.93 -10.99 -37.40
C ALA A 617 -12.21 -11.79 -37.07
N ALA A 618 -12.94 -11.40 -36.02
CA ALA A 618 -14.19 -12.04 -35.61
C ALA A 618 -15.42 -11.58 -36.43
N VAL A 619 -15.35 -10.40 -37.05
CA VAL A 619 -16.48 -9.76 -37.73
C VAL A 619 -16.25 -9.49 -39.23
N THR A 620 -15.20 -10.03 -39.83
CA THR A 620 -15.03 -10.05 -41.29
C THR A 620 -14.28 -11.30 -41.73
N PRO A 621 -14.62 -11.90 -42.89
CA PRO A 621 -13.84 -13.01 -43.44
C PRO A 621 -12.53 -12.54 -44.10
N CYS A 622 -12.37 -11.22 -44.35
CA CYS A 622 -11.17 -10.70 -45.01
C CYS A 622 -9.92 -10.91 -44.15
N ARG A 623 -8.85 -11.38 -44.79
CA ARG A 623 -7.53 -11.59 -44.17
C ARG A 623 -6.40 -10.86 -44.87
N ALA A 624 -6.66 -10.16 -45.97
CA ALA A 624 -5.68 -9.30 -46.61
C ALA A 624 -5.64 -7.93 -45.91
N VAL A 625 -4.45 -7.49 -45.48
CA VAL A 625 -4.27 -6.21 -44.79
C VAL A 625 -3.15 -5.42 -45.44
N ARG A 626 -3.38 -4.14 -45.72
CA ARG A 626 -2.34 -3.19 -46.15
C ARG A 626 -2.08 -2.16 -45.06
N LEU A 627 -0.86 -2.17 -44.57
CA LEU A 627 -0.43 -1.33 -43.46
C LEU A 627 0.35 -0.11 -43.97
N TRP A 628 0.02 1.07 -43.46
CA TRP A 628 0.84 2.26 -43.66
C TRP A 628 0.98 3.08 -42.37
N SER A 629 2.18 3.60 -42.13
CA SER A 629 2.48 4.51 -41.03
C SER A 629 3.51 5.53 -41.50
N ARG A 630 3.45 6.75 -40.94
CA ARG A 630 4.52 7.77 -41.07
C ARG A 630 5.88 7.25 -40.63
N ARG A 631 5.88 6.20 -39.79
CA ARG A 631 7.02 5.45 -39.30
C ARG A 631 7.01 4.05 -39.92
N PRO A 632 7.70 3.84 -41.06
CA PRO A 632 7.65 2.57 -41.80
C PRO A 632 8.06 1.35 -40.98
N GLU A 633 8.93 1.52 -39.98
CA GLU A 633 9.33 0.49 -39.03
C GLU A 633 8.15 -0.05 -38.20
N GLN A 634 7.16 0.79 -37.87
CA GLN A 634 5.98 0.35 -37.13
C GLN A 634 5.04 -0.48 -38.00
N ALA A 635 4.92 -0.13 -39.29
CA ALA A 635 4.15 -0.92 -40.25
C ALA A 635 4.81 -2.28 -40.50
N ARG A 636 6.13 -2.32 -40.65
CA ARG A 636 6.89 -3.59 -40.76
C ARG A 636 6.78 -4.45 -39.51
N ALA A 637 6.87 -3.85 -38.33
CA ALA A 637 6.75 -4.57 -37.06
C ALA A 637 5.36 -5.18 -36.89
N LEU A 638 4.30 -4.43 -37.21
CA LEU A 638 2.94 -4.95 -37.17
C LEU A 638 2.71 -6.01 -38.25
N ALA A 639 3.22 -5.85 -39.48
CA ALA A 639 3.13 -6.88 -40.51
C ALA A 639 3.74 -8.21 -40.04
N ALA A 640 4.95 -8.16 -39.48
CA ALA A 640 5.63 -9.34 -38.94
C ALA A 640 4.90 -9.98 -37.75
N GLU A 641 4.18 -9.19 -36.94
CA GLU A 641 3.36 -9.70 -35.83
C GLU A 641 2.09 -10.41 -36.33
N LEU A 642 1.54 -9.96 -37.44
CA LEU A 642 0.35 -10.54 -38.07
C LEU A 642 0.68 -11.82 -38.86
N ASP A 643 1.85 -11.86 -39.50
CA ASP A 643 2.34 -13.02 -40.25
C ASP A 643 2.58 -14.22 -39.32
N GLY A 644 1.85 -15.32 -39.56
CA GLY A 644 1.91 -16.52 -38.73
C GLY A 644 1.09 -16.44 -37.42
N GLY A 645 0.36 -15.35 -37.20
CA GLY A 645 -0.56 -15.18 -36.07
C GLY A 645 -1.83 -16.05 -36.19
N PRO A 646 -2.52 -16.32 -35.06
CA PRO A 646 -3.66 -17.26 -35.01
C PRO A 646 -4.88 -16.83 -35.84
N ALA A 647 -4.97 -15.54 -36.20
CA ALA A 647 -6.04 -15.02 -37.04
C ALA A 647 -5.81 -15.23 -38.55
N GLY A 648 -4.60 -15.63 -38.97
CA GLY A 648 -4.29 -15.95 -40.37
C GLY A 648 -4.25 -14.73 -41.30
N TRP A 649 -3.71 -13.61 -40.85
CA TRP A 649 -3.59 -12.39 -41.64
C TRP A 649 -2.49 -12.52 -42.72
N ALA A 650 -2.76 -11.98 -43.90
CA ALA A 650 -1.79 -11.74 -44.96
C ALA A 650 -1.51 -10.23 -45.01
N ALA A 651 -0.46 -9.80 -44.32
CA ALA A 651 -0.14 -8.39 -44.14
C ALA A 651 0.91 -7.90 -45.15
N GLU A 652 0.63 -6.80 -45.82
CA GLU A 652 1.54 -6.12 -46.75
C GLU A 652 1.80 -4.68 -46.27
N VAL A 653 3.06 -4.23 -46.29
CA VAL A 653 3.38 -2.83 -46.00
C VAL A 653 3.26 -2.01 -47.29
N ALA A 654 2.30 -1.09 -47.33
CA ALA A 654 2.07 -0.24 -48.49
C ALA A 654 3.11 0.88 -48.60
N PRO A 655 3.52 1.29 -49.82
CA PRO A 655 4.50 2.35 -50.04
C PRO A 655 3.97 3.76 -49.72
N SER A 656 2.65 3.95 -49.68
CA SER A 656 1.99 5.21 -49.34
C SER A 656 0.61 4.96 -48.71
N ALA A 657 0.07 5.95 -47.98
CA ALA A 657 -1.29 5.89 -47.44
C ALA A 657 -2.33 5.69 -48.56
N GLU A 658 -2.12 6.32 -49.71
CA GLU A 658 -2.95 6.13 -50.89
C GLU A 658 -2.93 4.68 -51.40
N ALA A 659 -1.74 4.07 -51.49
CA ALA A 659 -1.60 2.69 -51.94
C ALA A 659 -2.25 1.70 -50.95
N ALA A 660 -2.26 2.03 -49.66
CA ALA A 660 -3.00 1.27 -48.65
C ALA A 660 -4.52 1.39 -48.83
N CYS A 661 -5.05 2.61 -49.05
CA CYS A 661 -6.50 2.83 -49.12
C CYS A 661 -7.13 2.41 -50.46
N ARG A 662 -6.39 2.46 -51.57
CA ARG A 662 -6.94 2.26 -52.91
C ARG A 662 -7.48 0.83 -53.09
N GLY A 663 -8.80 0.71 -53.25
CA GLY A 663 -9.50 -0.57 -53.42
C GLY A 663 -9.73 -1.34 -52.11
N ALA A 664 -9.52 -0.70 -50.96
CA ALA A 664 -9.84 -1.28 -49.66
C ALA A 664 -11.36 -1.25 -49.43
N GLY A 665 -11.90 -2.34 -48.88
CA GLY A 665 -13.31 -2.38 -48.47
C GLY A 665 -13.54 -1.92 -47.03
N ILE A 666 -12.46 -1.87 -46.23
CA ILE A 666 -12.43 -1.32 -44.89
C ILE A 666 -11.16 -0.45 -44.78
N VAL A 667 -11.31 0.80 -44.35
CA VAL A 667 -10.19 1.70 -44.05
C VAL A 667 -10.22 2.05 -42.57
N LEU A 668 -9.19 1.69 -41.83
CA LEU A 668 -9.05 1.97 -40.40
C LEU A 668 -8.02 3.08 -40.19
N THR A 669 -8.40 4.16 -39.51
CA THR A 669 -7.48 5.23 -39.10
C THR A 669 -7.34 5.26 -37.57
N VAL A 670 -6.10 5.13 -37.10
CA VAL A 670 -5.73 5.02 -35.67
C VAL A 670 -4.41 5.76 -35.40
N THR A 671 -4.39 7.05 -35.73
CA THR A 671 -3.23 7.94 -35.63
C THR A 671 -3.53 9.15 -34.73
N PRO A 672 -2.50 9.73 -34.09
CA PRO A 672 -2.63 11.00 -33.38
C PRO A 672 -2.46 12.20 -34.33
N ALA A 673 -2.89 12.10 -35.59
CA ALA A 673 -2.70 13.17 -36.56
C ALA A 673 -3.58 14.40 -36.23
N ARG A 674 -3.12 15.57 -36.67
CA ARG A 674 -3.82 16.86 -36.53
C ARG A 674 -4.11 17.50 -37.89
N SER A 675 -3.97 16.72 -38.95
CA SER A 675 -4.24 17.11 -40.32
C SER A 675 -4.54 15.86 -41.13
N ALA A 676 -5.48 15.95 -42.06
CA ALA A 676 -5.90 14.84 -42.91
C ALA A 676 -4.73 14.04 -43.49
N ILE A 677 -4.71 12.74 -43.24
CA ILE A 677 -3.78 11.77 -43.82
C ILE A 677 -4.45 11.08 -45.01
N VAL A 678 -5.72 10.72 -44.87
CA VAL A 678 -6.51 10.04 -45.92
C VAL A 678 -7.31 11.09 -46.68
N ARG A 679 -7.17 11.09 -48.02
CA ARG A 679 -7.92 11.99 -48.91
C ARG A 679 -9.16 11.31 -49.47
N THR A 680 -10.19 12.10 -49.72
CA THR A 680 -11.50 11.69 -50.24
C THR A 680 -11.37 10.91 -51.55
N ALA A 681 -10.55 11.40 -52.49
CA ALA A 681 -10.32 10.80 -53.80
C ALA A 681 -9.69 9.38 -53.78
N TRP A 682 -9.17 8.92 -52.63
CA TRP A 682 -8.56 7.60 -52.50
C TRP A 682 -9.58 6.51 -52.13
N LEU A 683 -10.72 6.90 -51.57
CA LEU A 683 -11.77 6.01 -51.11
C LEU A 683 -12.61 5.54 -52.30
N ARG A 684 -12.68 4.22 -52.52
CA ARG A 684 -13.43 3.61 -53.61
C ARG A 684 -14.62 2.85 -53.05
N ARG A 685 -15.81 3.18 -53.54
CA ARG A 685 -17.06 2.52 -53.22
C ARG A 685 -17.06 1.06 -53.75
N PRO A 686 -17.56 0.06 -53.00
CA PRO A 686 -18.06 0.16 -51.62
C PRO A 686 -16.94 0.09 -50.55
N VAL A 687 -16.96 1.00 -49.57
CA VAL A 687 -15.99 1.08 -48.47
C VAL A 687 -16.61 1.60 -47.17
N VAL A 688 -16.17 1.05 -46.04
CA VAL A 688 -16.39 1.64 -44.72
C VAL A 688 -15.08 2.21 -44.16
N VAL A 689 -15.12 3.43 -43.66
CA VAL A 689 -14.00 4.07 -42.95
C VAL A 689 -14.29 4.02 -41.45
N LEU A 690 -13.40 3.40 -40.69
CA LEU A 690 -13.41 3.35 -39.22
C LEU A 690 -12.41 4.41 -38.72
N ALA A 691 -12.91 5.60 -38.39
CA ALA A 691 -12.12 6.72 -37.90
C ALA A 691 -12.08 6.73 -36.37
N ILE A 692 -10.93 6.37 -35.80
CA ILE A 692 -10.78 6.11 -34.37
C ILE A 692 -9.77 7.06 -33.70
N GLY A 693 -8.81 7.59 -34.46
CA GLY A 693 -7.67 8.34 -33.91
C GLY A 693 -7.93 9.80 -33.58
N ALA A 694 -8.99 10.41 -34.13
CA ALA A 694 -9.37 11.81 -33.89
C ALA A 694 -10.19 12.03 -32.60
N ASP A 695 -9.87 11.32 -31.52
CA ASP A 695 -10.63 11.27 -30.25
C ASP A 695 -10.57 12.55 -29.37
N SER A 696 -9.90 13.61 -29.82
CA SER A 696 -9.72 14.85 -29.07
C SER A 696 -9.68 16.08 -29.98
N ALA A 697 -10.03 17.25 -29.43
CA ALA A 697 -10.10 18.51 -30.17
C ALA A 697 -8.85 18.80 -31.01
N GLY A 698 -9.05 19.19 -32.27
CA GLY A 698 -7.98 19.52 -33.22
C GLY A 698 -7.18 18.34 -33.78
N LYS A 699 -7.47 17.09 -33.39
CA LYS A 699 -7.00 15.93 -34.15
C LYS A 699 -7.83 15.76 -35.42
N GLN A 700 -7.19 15.23 -36.47
CA GLN A 700 -7.78 14.99 -37.78
C GLN A 700 -6.97 13.93 -38.51
N GLU A 701 -7.64 12.92 -39.06
CA GLU A 701 -7.08 11.86 -39.89
C GLU A 701 -7.68 11.84 -41.30
N LEU A 702 -8.91 12.33 -41.45
CA LEU A 702 -9.64 12.34 -42.71
C LEU A 702 -9.79 13.76 -43.27
N GLU A 703 -9.75 13.87 -44.59
CA GLU A 703 -10.19 15.07 -45.28
C GLU A 703 -11.70 15.26 -45.06
N ALA A 704 -12.15 16.49 -44.76
CA ALA A 704 -13.56 16.78 -44.48
C ALA A 704 -14.50 16.32 -45.61
N GLY A 705 -14.03 16.36 -46.86
CA GLY A 705 -14.74 15.84 -48.03
C GLY A 705 -15.16 14.36 -47.89
N ALA A 706 -14.40 13.54 -47.16
CA ALA A 706 -14.73 12.14 -46.96
C ALA A 706 -16.03 11.94 -46.15
N LEU A 707 -16.35 12.87 -45.24
CA LEU A 707 -17.60 12.87 -44.49
C LEU A 707 -18.72 13.54 -45.28
N ILE A 708 -18.42 14.63 -45.99
CA ILE A 708 -19.39 15.37 -46.82
C ILE A 708 -19.90 14.52 -47.99
N GLU A 709 -19.03 13.72 -48.62
CA GLU A 709 -19.37 12.84 -49.74
C GLU A 709 -19.83 11.44 -49.30
N ALA A 710 -19.87 11.17 -47.99
CA ALA A 710 -20.33 9.89 -47.48
C ALA A 710 -21.83 9.71 -47.72
N ASP A 711 -22.23 8.50 -48.10
CA ASP A 711 -23.66 8.16 -48.18
C ASP A 711 -24.28 8.03 -46.78
N LEU A 712 -23.43 7.77 -45.77
CA LEU A 712 -23.82 7.72 -44.36
C LEU A 712 -22.63 8.08 -43.46
N VAL A 713 -22.80 9.10 -42.63
CA VAL A 713 -21.91 9.41 -41.51
C VAL A 713 -22.51 8.82 -40.24
N VAL A 714 -21.73 7.98 -39.56
CA VAL A 714 -22.10 7.32 -38.31
C VAL A 714 -21.18 7.82 -37.21
N VAL A 715 -21.73 8.15 -36.05
CA VAL A 715 -20.98 8.65 -34.89
C VAL A 715 -21.30 7.86 -33.64
N ASP A 716 -20.35 7.76 -32.71
CA ASP A 716 -20.64 7.20 -31.37
C ASP A 716 -21.57 8.12 -30.56
N SER A 717 -21.40 9.43 -30.69
CA SER A 717 -22.28 10.44 -30.12
C SER A 717 -22.15 11.72 -30.93
N ARG A 718 -23.28 12.23 -31.45
CA ARG A 718 -23.34 13.43 -32.30
C ARG A 718 -22.80 14.64 -31.55
N ALA A 719 -23.28 14.86 -30.33
CA ALA A 719 -22.84 15.95 -29.47
C ALA A 719 -21.33 15.92 -29.20
N GLN A 720 -20.73 14.73 -29.01
CA GLN A 720 -19.28 14.64 -28.82
C GLN A 720 -18.50 14.83 -30.12
N CYS A 721 -18.98 14.25 -31.22
CA CYS A 721 -18.27 14.24 -32.50
C CYS A 721 -18.18 15.63 -33.15
N VAL A 722 -19.17 16.49 -32.89
CA VAL A 722 -19.15 17.91 -33.31
C VAL A 722 -18.02 18.68 -32.61
N ASP A 723 -17.73 18.37 -31.34
CA ASP A 723 -16.69 19.06 -30.57
C ASP A 723 -15.28 18.48 -30.78
N LYS A 724 -15.19 17.18 -31.11
CA LYS A 724 -13.95 16.40 -31.24
C LYS A 724 -14.24 15.18 -32.10
N GLY A 725 -13.36 14.76 -32.99
CA GLY A 725 -13.67 13.73 -33.99
C GLY A 725 -13.38 14.23 -35.40
N GLU A 726 -13.65 13.42 -36.40
CA GLU A 726 -13.59 13.89 -37.79
C GLU A 726 -14.77 14.82 -38.12
N LEU A 727 -15.94 14.63 -37.47
CA LEU A 727 -17.15 15.41 -37.71
C LEU A 727 -16.95 16.91 -37.46
N GLN A 728 -16.14 17.30 -36.46
CA GLN A 728 -15.82 18.71 -36.18
C GLN A 728 -15.29 19.45 -37.43
N HIS A 729 -14.49 18.77 -38.26
CA HIS A 729 -13.88 19.35 -39.47
C HIS A 729 -14.86 19.38 -40.63
N ALA A 730 -15.74 18.38 -40.75
CA ALA A 730 -16.80 18.36 -41.74
C ALA A 730 -17.83 19.48 -41.48
N VAL A 731 -18.23 19.67 -40.22
CA VAL A 731 -19.15 20.74 -39.82
C VAL A 731 -18.53 22.11 -40.10
N ALA A 732 -17.25 22.30 -39.77
CA ALA A 732 -16.53 23.53 -40.12
C ALA A 732 -16.46 23.79 -41.64
N ALA A 733 -16.54 22.74 -42.45
CA ALA A 733 -16.56 22.80 -43.91
C ALA A 733 -17.99 22.84 -44.51
N GLY A 734 -19.04 22.92 -43.68
CA GLY A 734 -20.43 23.11 -44.10
C GLY A 734 -21.31 21.86 -44.08
N PHE A 735 -20.86 20.75 -43.49
CA PHE A 735 -21.71 19.58 -43.23
C PHE A 735 -22.73 19.88 -42.12
N ASP A 736 -24.00 19.51 -42.32
CA ASP A 736 -25.02 19.63 -41.28
C ASP A 736 -24.84 18.49 -40.26
N PRO A 737 -24.48 18.77 -38.99
CA PRO A 737 -24.31 17.72 -37.99
C PRO A 737 -25.59 16.91 -37.75
N GLU A 738 -26.76 17.42 -38.12
CA GLU A 738 -28.01 16.68 -38.00
C GLU A 738 -28.16 15.51 -39.00
N GLU A 739 -27.36 15.52 -40.08
CA GLU A 739 -27.30 14.43 -41.05
C GLU A 739 -26.47 13.22 -40.56
N ALA A 740 -25.60 13.42 -39.55
CA ALA A 740 -24.86 12.32 -38.93
C ALA A 740 -25.80 11.48 -38.06
N ARG A 741 -25.65 10.15 -38.12
CA ARG A 741 -26.48 9.21 -37.34
C ARG A 741 -25.71 8.60 -36.20
N GLU A 742 -26.31 8.50 -35.01
CA GLU A 742 -25.65 7.80 -33.92
C GLU A 742 -25.65 6.28 -34.16
N LEU A 743 -24.57 5.59 -33.80
CA LEU A 743 -24.42 4.15 -34.00
C LEU A 743 -25.58 3.36 -33.35
N GLY A 744 -26.10 3.84 -32.21
CA GLY A 744 -27.27 3.27 -31.54
C GLY A 744 -28.56 3.32 -32.37
N GLU A 745 -28.80 4.40 -33.11
CA GLU A 745 -29.95 4.53 -34.01
C GLU A 745 -29.86 3.49 -35.14
N CYS A 746 -28.66 3.34 -35.72
CA CYS A 746 -28.40 2.36 -36.78
C CYS A 746 -28.57 0.90 -36.30
N ILE A 747 -28.22 0.61 -35.05
CA ILE A 747 -28.43 -0.71 -34.43
C ILE A 747 -29.92 -0.98 -34.24
N ALA A 748 -30.68 0.00 -33.73
CA ALA A 748 -32.12 -0.13 -33.49
C ALA A 748 -32.90 -0.42 -34.79
N GLU A 749 -32.45 0.13 -35.92
CA GLU A 749 -33.02 -0.13 -37.24
C GLU A 749 -32.54 -1.45 -37.87
N GLY A 750 -31.70 -2.22 -37.17
CA GLY A 750 -31.17 -3.51 -37.62
C GLY A 750 -30.05 -3.40 -38.66
N GLY A 751 -29.60 -2.19 -38.98
CA GLY A 751 -28.55 -1.90 -39.96
C GLY A 751 -28.80 -2.47 -41.37
N TRP A 752 -27.76 -2.39 -42.20
CA TRP A 752 -27.79 -2.94 -43.56
C TRP A 752 -27.17 -4.33 -43.65
N GLY A 753 -26.40 -4.75 -42.64
CA GLY A 753 -25.75 -6.06 -42.55
C GLY A 753 -24.76 -6.31 -43.70
N ARG A 754 -24.19 -7.52 -43.78
CA ARG A 754 -23.25 -7.89 -44.84
C ARG A 754 -23.90 -8.26 -46.18
N GLY A 755 -25.17 -7.92 -46.40
CA GLY A 755 -25.93 -8.28 -47.62
C GLY A 755 -26.05 -7.15 -48.65
N SER A 756 -26.50 -7.50 -49.85
CA SER A 756 -26.86 -6.59 -50.96
C SER A 756 -28.32 -6.14 -50.86
N LYS A 757 -28.64 -5.31 -49.86
CA LYS A 757 -29.92 -4.56 -49.87
C LYS A 757 -29.86 -3.51 -51.01
N PRO A 758 -30.92 -3.31 -51.82
CA PRO A 758 -30.89 -2.43 -53.00
C PRO A 758 -30.59 -0.94 -52.74
N SER A 759 -30.64 -0.49 -51.48
CA SER A 759 -30.44 0.90 -51.03
C SER A 759 -29.34 1.03 -49.98
N ARG A 760 -28.29 0.20 -50.07
CA ARG A 760 -27.19 0.18 -49.10
C ARG A 760 -26.21 1.36 -49.36
N PRO A 761 -25.79 2.11 -48.33
CA PRO A 761 -24.76 3.12 -48.49
C PRO A 761 -23.44 2.48 -48.90
N GLU A 762 -22.76 3.06 -49.90
CA GLU A 762 -21.53 2.53 -50.48
C GLU A 762 -20.28 3.20 -49.91
N LEU A 763 -20.36 4.44 -49.43
CA LEU A 763 -19.34 5.09 -48.60
C LEU A 763 -19.92 5.37 -47.23
N VAL A 764 -19.44 4.65 -46.21
CA VAL A 764 -19.83 4.87 -44.82
C VAL A 764 -18.62 5.34 -44.03
N VAL A 765 -18.76 6.41 -43.25
CA VAL A 765 -17.72 6.86 -42.32
C VAL A 765 -18.23 6.71 -40.91
N PHE A 766 -17.53 5.94 -40.08
CA PHE A 766 -17.78 5.83 -38.66
C PHE A 766 -16.73 6.64 -37.89
N ASP A 767 -17.15 7.73 -37.26
CA ASP A 767 -16.32 8.61 -36.43
C ASP A 767 -16.55 8.31 -34.94
N SER A 768 -15.48 7.86 -34.26
CA SER A 768 -15.55 7.35 -32.89
C SER A 768 -14.66 8.16 -31.94
N THR A 769 -15.28 8.78 -30.94
CA THR A 769 -14.61 9.48 -29.83
C THR A 769 -14.60 8.68 -28.53
N GLY A 770 -15.29 7.53 -28.51
CA GLY A 770 -15.46 6.66 -27.35
C GLY A 770 -16.45 7.21 -26.31
N VAL A 771 -17.53 6.48 -26.10
CA VAL A 771 -18.62 6.83 -25.17
C VAL A 771 -18.65 5.93 -23.93
N ALA A 772 -19.06 6.50 -22.78
CA ALA A 772 -19.01 5.81 -21.49
C ALA A 772 -19.95 4.59 -21.39
N ILE A 773 -20.98 4.49 -22.23
CA ILE A 773 -21.83 3.30 -22.27
C ILE A 773 -21.06 2.05 -22.69
N GLN A 774 -20.00 2.20 -23.50
CA GLN A 774 -19.06 1.11 -23.82
C GLN A 774 -18.30 0.65 -22.57
N ASP A 775 -17.99 1.57 -21.65
CA ASP A 775 -17.33 1.27 -20.37
C ASP A 775 -18.28 0.55 -19.39
N VAL A 776 -19.60 0.79 -19.47
CA VAL A 776 -20.61 -0.01 -18.72
C VAL A 776 -20.59 -1.45 -19.20
N LYS A 777 -20.63 -1.69 -20.51
CA LYS A 777 -20.71 -3.05 -21.07
C LYS A 777 -19.45 -3.87 -20.85
N ILE A 778 -18.26 -3.26 -20.94
CA ILE A 778 -17.03 -3.99 -20.59
C ILE A 778 -16.97 -4.31 -19.09
N ALA A 779 -17.48 -3.44 -18.22
CA ALA A 779 -17.56 -3.70 -16.78
C ALA A 779 -18.51 -4.84 -16.44
N GLU A 780 -19.70 -4.90 -17.08
CA GLU A 780 -20.63 -6.01 -16.95
C GLU A 780 -20.01 -7.35 -17.37
N LEU A 781 -19.26 -7.38 -18.48
CA LEU A 781 -18.55 -8.57 -18.93
C LEU A 781 -17.47 -9.01 -17.93
N CYS A 782 -16.70 -8.07 -17.37
CA CYS A 782 -15.73 -8.37 -16.31
C CYS A 782 -16.41 -8.98 -15.07
N LEU A 783 -17.54 -8.41 -14.62
CA LEU A 783 -18.30 -8.93 -13.48
C LEU A 783 -18.91 -10.32 -13.77
N ALA A 784 -19.40 -10.54 -14.98
CA ALA A 784 -19.95 -11.84 -15.39
C ALA A 784 -18.87 -12.92 -15.43
N GLU A 785 -17.67 -12.60 -15.92
CA GLU A 785 -16.55 -13.55 -15.94
C GLU A 785 -16.04 -13.86 -14.53
N LEU A 786 -15.94 -12.84 -13.67
CA LEU A 786 -15.63 -13.03 -12.25
C LEU A 786 -16.65 -13.94 -11.54
N SER A 787 -17.91 -13.89 -11.96
CA SER A 787 -18.99 -14.72 -11.42
C SER A 787 -18.99 -16.17 -11.95
N ARG A 788 -18.34 -16.42 -13.10
CA ARG A 788 -18.21 -17.75 -13.73
C ARG A 788 -16.98 -18.52 -13.29
N GLN A 789 -15.97 -17.84 -12.77
CA GLN A 789 -14.85 -18.50 -12.14
C GLN A 789 -15.36 -19.23 -10.89
N PRO A 790 -15.04 -20.53 -10.69
CA PRO A 790 -15.36 -21.19 -9.42
C PRO A 790 -14.80 -20.33 -8.31
N ALA A 791 -15.63 -20.00 -7.31
CA ALA A 791 -15.27 -19.08 -6.23
C ALA A 791 -13.83 -19.34 -5.81
N VAL A 792 -12.93 -18.47 -6.27
CA VAL A 792 -11.55 -18.49 -5.82
C VAL A 792 -11.69 -18.25 -4.33
N PRO A 793 -11.25 -19.20 -3.46
CA PRO A 793 -11.47 -19.09 -2.03
C PRO A 793 -11.10 -17.68 -1.61
N SER A 794 -12.11 -16.96 -1.11
CA SER A 794 -12.08 -15.51 -0.90
C SER A 794 -10.81 -15.14 -0.16
N LYS A 795 -9.82 -14.67 -0.93
CA LYS A 795 -8.67 -13.93 -0.40
C LYS A 795 -9.13 -12.49 -0.28
N LEU A 796 -9.84 -12.20 0.81
CA LEU A 796 -9.81 -10.91 1.49
C LEU A 796 -9.58 -11.19 2.96
#